data_AF-A0A4R4NN98-F1
#
_entry.id   AF-A0A4R4NN98-F1
#
_cell.length_a   1.000
_cell.length_b   1.000
_cell.length_c   1.000
_cell.angle_alpha   90.00
_cell.angle_beta   90.00
_cell.angle_gamma   90.00
#
_symmetry.space_group_name_H-M   'P 1'
#
loop_
_entity.id
_entity.type
_entity.pdbx_description
1 polymer ?
#
loop_
_entity_poly.entity_id
_entity_poly.type
_entity_poly.pdbx_seq_one_letter_code
_entity_poly.pdbx_strand_id
1 'polypeptide(L)'
;MGLGHLRSRRVGRGRRHRPRARRRGLRHATLPRARRRLRRVRQRPRRPPGREAHHHLPPRRRRAAAGRAHRGPGARRRRGRRPAGAGQRRGRRSGSPRRAARQGTRLPRHRGRPRDEPPAAALPRRRRAGGPHHHARRRLGPRHRRGGGPGGRRRPAGHRQPGRRDRPDPGRGRRRRPARGGRRRGRRARDPARRPPRRPTTRGAGPARRRRLVVPRGVGRAPPRTGQARPRADGERPRPDQGRPRRRRPIAGGQLPPPPAQVTRQQETPVPTEPVRPPLPSSTDVLIVGAGPTGLALAAAFRTLGVDHVLIDRAAGPAVHSRAAAAHARTLESLATIGAADALVARGRPGRAFVARDGERRIVSTPFDELDTPYPFVLAVPQETTEQVLQARLEELGGRVYRRHTLLDLGELYPGMNALVTDDETGEVRAVRARYVVGCDGLHSTVRQRSDIDFVGHDRPHNFALIEFSMDWSGPEGEITFFFSPAGLLAVSHLPGDLYRIVALVDDDAGPPTLEEIQHLLDTRGPTAAGARVHHLEMASTWRVRHRLADTFAKGPVFLVGDAAHVHSPVGAQGMNTGIQDVFNLAWKLAAVLDGTAAPELLNTYNAERRPVAQGVLAFTSQLHDISTASDPNSVFLRNEVLSAASRIPEFQSWLANRLAQISARYPGAEPGAQSPAVGERMPPRPGMATGIGWSLLLPPGADSPAVKEAAAASATPIAVATVTDLPHAVLVRPDGHVALTSPAAEAAELPGRLAAWLRHPWPVAG
;
A
#
# COMPACT_ATOMS: atom_id res chain seq x y z
N MET A 1 64.21 -0.04 -23.95
CA MET A 1 64.89 0.04 -25.28
C MET A 1 63.95 -0.55 -26.34
N GLY A 2 64.39 -0.78 -27.58
CA GLY A 2 63.53 -1.15 -28.72
C GLY A 2 62.69 -2.42 -28.54
N LEU A 3 61.54 -2.63 -29.20
CA LEU A 3 61.08 -2.36 -30.59
C LEU A 3 61.27 -3.54 -31.57
N GLY A 4 60.23 -3.78 -32.36
CA GLY A 4 60.10 -4.83 -33.39
C GLY A 4 58.61 -5.18 -33.58
N HIS A 5 57.81 -4.36 -34.27
CA HIS A 5 57.53 -4.38 -35.73
C HIS A 5 56.98 -5.71 -36.28
N LEU A 6 56.10 -5.80 -37.30
CA LEU A 6 55.01 -4.99 -37.90
C LEU A 6 54.76 -5.56 -39.32
N ARG A 7 53.52 -6.00 -39.66
CA ARG A 7 52.88 -6.20 -41.02
C ARG A 7 51.82 -7.33 -40.92
N SER A 8 50.62 -7.36 -41.54
CA SER A 8 49.87 -6.54 -42.53
C SER A 8 50.33 -6.68 -44.00
N ARG A 9 49.51 -7.00 -45.03
CA ARG A 9 48.02 -7.05 -45.28
C ARG A 9 47.69 -8.32 -46.15
N ARG A 10 46.54 -8.59 -46.83
CA ARG A 10 45.28 -7.85 -47.18
C ARG A 10 44.12 -8.82 -47.58
N VAL A 11 42.87 -8.35 -47.41
CA VAL A 11 41.55 -8.68 -48.03
C VAL A 11 41.45 -9.64 -49.25
N GLY A 12 40.40 -10.48 -49.28
CA GLY A 12 39.78 -11.04 -50.51
C GLY A 12 38.28 -11.41 -50.34
N ARG A 13 37.43 -11.13 -51.34
CA ARG A 13 35.98 -11.51 -51.39
C ARG A 13 35.70 -12.36 -52.65
N GLY A 14 34.94 -13.45 -52.54
CA GLY A 14 34.52 -14.29 -53.67
C GLY A 14 33.12 -14.90 -53.49
N ARG A 15 32.34 -15.05 -54.57
CA ARG A 15 30.89 -15.38 -54.53
C ARG A 15 30.59 -16.87 -54.81
N ARG A 16 29.57 -17.40 -54.11
CA ARG A 16 28.49 -18.33 -54.55
C ARG A 16 28.83 -19.46 -55.56
N HIS A 17 28.40 -20.69 -55.25
CA HIS A 17 27.46 -21.43 -56.11
C HIS A 17 26.66 -22.51 -55.35
N ARG A 18 25.51 -22.94 -55.90
CA ARG A 18 24.70 -24.09 -55.45
C ARG A 18 24.95 -25.32 -56.34
N PRO A 19 24.76 -26.54 -55.83
CA PRO A 19 24.22 -27.66 -56.60
C PRO A 19 22.75 -27.97 -56.25
N ARG A 20 22.09 -28.81 -57.07
CA ARG A 20 20.71 -29.32 -56.89
C ARG A 20 20.74 -30.79 -56.46
N ALA A 21 19.73 -31.26 -55.72
CA ALA A 21 19.44 -32.69 -55.50
C ALA A 21 18.18 -33.14 -56.26
N ARG A 22 18.02 -34.45 -56.49
CA ARG A 22 17.00 -35.06 -57.40
C ARG A 22 15.73 -35.56 -56.66
N ARG A 23 14.71 -35.92 -57.44
CA ARG A 23 13.41 -36.51 -57.03
C ARG A 23 13.40 -38.06 -57.09
N ARG A 24 12.35 -38.65 -56.51
CA ARG A 24 11.90 -40.07 -56.50
C ARG A 24 12.57 -40.93 -55.39
N GLY A 25 11.90 -41.92 -54.78
CA GLY A 25 10.55 -42.49 -55.05
C GLY A 25 9.74 -42.83 -53.79
N LEU A 26 8.57 -43.45 -53.95
CA LEU A 26 7.64 -43.83 -52.86
C LEU A 26 7.74 -45.32 -52.49
N ARG A 27 7.32 -45.70 -51.27
CA ARG A 27 6.15 -46.58 -51.02
C ARG A 27 5.81 -46.73 -49.51
N HIS A 28 4.65 -47.35 -49.27
CA HIS A 28 3.83 -47.61 -48.06
C HIS A 28 4.53 -48.18 -46.80
N ALA A 29 3.85 -48.38 -45.64
CA ALA A 29 2.81 -47.63 -44.88
C ALA A 29 2.24 -48.51 -43.72
N THR A 30 2.15 -47.99 -42.49
CA THR A 30 1.25 -48.56 -41.45
C THR A 30 0.85 -47.54 -40.35
N LEU A 31 -0.48 -47.47 -40.16
CA LEU A 31 -1.37 -47.09 -39.04
C LEU A 31 -0.80 -46.88 -37.59
N PRO A 32 -1.59 -46.31 -36.62
CA PRO A 32 -2.94 -45.68 -36.71
C PRO A 32 -3.06 -44.27 -36.03
N ARG A 33 -4.26 -43.65 -36.11
CA ARG A 33 -4.67 -42.46 -35.32
C ARG A 33 -5.82 -42.77 -34.36
N ALA A 34 -5.63 -42.58 -33.05
CA ALA A 34 -6.65 -42.58 -32.00
C ALA A 34 -6.05 -41.99 -30.70
N ARG A 35 -6.72 -41.22 -29.82
CA ARG A 35 -8.02 -40.51 -29.82
C ARG A 35 -7.84 -39.25 -28.95
N ARG A 36 -8.31 -38.07 -29.36
CA ARG A 36 -8.47 -36.91 -28.45
C ARG A 36 -9.96 -36.62 -28.27
N ARG A 37 -10.52 -36.92 -27.09
CA ARG A 37 -11.93 -36.62 -26.75
C ARG A 37 -12.03 -35.19 -26.23
N LEU A 38 -12.82 -34.34 -26.89
CA LEU A 38 -13.33 -33.09 -26.32
C LEU A 38 -14.86 -33.12 -26.37
N ARG A 39 -15.51 -33.01 -25.20
CA ARG A 39 -16.94 -32.76 -25.11
C ARG A 39 -17.18 -31.25 -25.29
N ARG A 40 -17.79 -30.83 -26.39
CA ARG A 40 -18.59 -29.59 -26.46
C ARG A 40 -20.06 -29.98 -26.54
N VAL A 41 -20.90 -29.40 -25.68
CA VAL A 41 -22.33 -29.68 -25.67
C VAL A 41 -23.08 -28.64 -26.51
N ARG A 42 -23.60 -29.12 -27.64
CA ARG A 42 -24.82 -28.69 -28.36
C ARG A 42 -25.18 -27.18 -28.37
N GLN A 43 -24.95 -26.56 -29.53
CA GLN A 43 -26.01 -25.79 -30.22
C GLN A 43 -26.21 -26.39 -31.63
N ARG A 44 -27.47 -26.58 -32.05
CA ARG A 44 -27.91 -27.03 -33.40
C ARG A 44 -29.45 -26.90 -33.49
N PRO A 45 -30.06 -26.82 -34.70
CA PRO A 45 -29.54 -26.36 -35.98
C PRO A 45 -30.50 -25.35 -36.71
N ARG A 46 -30.21 -25.03 -37.98
CA ARG A 46 -31.09 -24.30 -38.93
C ARG A 46 -31.23 -25.12 -40.24
N ARG A 47 -32.12 -24.66 -41.15
CA ARG A 47 -32.18 -24.86 -42.63
C ARG A 47 -32.93 -26.11 -43.17
N PRO A 48 -33.37 -26.13 -44.47
CA PRO A 48 -33.79 -25.05 -45.40
C PRO A 48 -35.12 -25.42 -46.16
N PRO A 49 -35.36 -25.08 -47.45
CA PRO A 49 -35.90 -23.81 -47.97
C PRO A 49 -37.22 -23.95 -48.78
N GLY A 50 -37.81 -22.83 -49.21
CA GLY A 50 -38.94 -22.76 -50.16
C GLY A 50 -38.95 -21.44 -50.95
N ARG A 51 -39.72 -21.35 -52.05
CA ARG A 51 -39.78 -20.19 -52.96
C ARG A 51 -41.20 -19.61 -53.10
N GLU A 52 -41.27 -18.39 -53.64
CA GLU A 52 -42.41 -17.80 -54.40
C GLU A 52 -43.74 -17.56 -53.62
N ALA A 53 -44.57 -16.53 -53.89
CA ALA A 53 -44.34 -15.25 -54.56
C ALA A 53 -45.48 -14.21 -54.25
N HIS A 54 -45.28 -12.96 -54.69
CA HIS A 54 -46.27 -11.96 -55.11
C HIS A 54 -47.27 -11.23 -54.13
N HIS A 55 -47.40 -9.93 -54.43
CA HIS A 55 -48.59 -9.04 -54.41
C HIS A 55 -48.94 -8.03 -53.27
N HIS A 56 -49.13 -6.78 -53.74
CA HIS A 56 -49.99 -5.65 -53.32
C HIS A 56 -49.77 -4.78 -52.05
N LEU A 57 -49.32 -3.54 -52.33
CA LEU A 57 -49.66 -2.24 -51.72
C LEU A 57 -51.15 -1.84 -51.95
N PRO A 58 -51.69 -0.72 -51.43
CA PRO A 58 -51.55 0.01 -50.13
C PRO A 58 -53.01 0.34 -49.60
N PRO A 59 -53.42 1.52 -49.04
CA PRO A 59 -52.73 2.64 -48.36
C PRO A 59 -53.34 3.16 -47.02
N ARG A 60 -52.52 4.01 -46.38
CA ARG A 60 -52.83 5.12 -45.42
C ARG A 60 -54.27 5.66 -45.38
N ARG A 61 -54.68 6.15 -44.18
CA ARG A 61 -55.31 7.48 -44.01
C ARG A 61 -54.85 8.19 -42.73
N ARG A 62 -54.76 9.52 -42.77
CA ARG A 62 -54.48 10.47 -41.67
C ARG A 62 -55.67 11.42 -41.53
N ARG A 63 -55.99 11.85 -40.30
CA ARG A 63 -56.40 13.21 -39.83
C ARG A 63 -56.82 13.07 -38.34
N ALA A 64 -56.28 13.84 -37.39
CA ALA A 64 -56.49 15.28 -37.09
C ALA A 64 -57.87 15.53 -36.42
N ALA A 65 -58.08 16.51 -35.53
CA ALA A 65 -57.23 17.33 -34.65
C ALA A 65 -58.17 18.19 -33.73
N ALA A 66 -57.59 19.03 -32.85
CA ALA A 66 -58.27 19.97 -31.93
C ALA A 66 -59.02 19.34 -30.71
N GLY A 67 -59.20 20.04 -29.58
CA GLY A 67 -58.53 21.28 -29.12
C GLY A 67 -59.37 22.19 -28.20
N ARG A 68 -58.70 22.86 -27.23
CA ARG A 68 -59.24 23.90 -26.29
C ARG A 68 -60.31 23.40 -25.29
N ALA A 69 -60.66 24.10 -24.18
CA ALA A 69 -59.91 25.00 -23.28
C ALA A 69 -60.71 25.21 -21.95
N HIS A 70 -60.10 25.88 -20.95
CA HIS A 70 -60.62 26.19 -19.60
C HIS A 70 -62.11 26.47 -19.39
N ARG A 71 -62.62 26.08 -18.20
CA ARG A 71 -63.44 26.93 -17.30
C ARG A 71 -63.43 26.44 -15.83
N GLY A 72 -63.34 27.38 -14.88
CA GLY A 72 -63.86 27.23 -13.49
C GLY A 72 -65.19 28.00 -13.36
N PRO A 73 -65.74 28.31 -12.16
CA PRO A 73 -65.13 28.31 -10.81
C PRO A 73 -66.03 27.66 -9.70
N GLY A 74 -65.81 27.91 -8.39
CA GLY A 74 -66.92 27.88 -7.41
C GLY A 74 -66.75 27.27 -5.99
N ALA A 75 -65.90 27.86 -5.15
CA ALA A 75 -65.87 27.87 -3.66
C ALA A 75 -66.83 27.01 -2.76
N ARG A 76 -66.29 26.52 -1.61
CA ARG A 76 -66.84 26.74 -0.24
C ARG A 76 -65.79 26.55 0.87
N ARG A 77 -66.13 26.77 2.16
CA ARG A 77 -65.19 27.18 3.25
C ARG A 77 -65.33 26.44 4.61
N ARG A 78 -64.17 26.29 5.29
CA ARG A 78 -63.88 26.54 6.75
C ARG A 78 -64.21 25.52 7.87
N ARG A 79 -63.28 25.54 8.88
CA ARG A 79 -63.32 25.06 10.30
C ARG A 79 -63.19 23.53 10.51
N GLY A 80 -62.58 23.02 11.59
CA GLY A 80 -61.87 23.65 12.73
C GLY A 80 -60.78 22.72 13.33
N ARG A 81 -59.65 23.24 13.82
CA ARG A 81 -59.25 23.48 15.25
C ARG A 81 -58.82 22.24 16.07
N ARG A 82 -57.79 22.43 16.92
CA ARG A 82 -57.16 21.45 17.84
C ARG A 82 -58.08 21.08 19.02
N PRO A 83 -57.67 20.10 19.85
CA PRO A 83 -57.17 20.47 21.19
C PRO A 83 -55.84 19.79 21.59
N ALA A 84 -55.30 20.18 22.75
CA ALA A 84 -54.20 19.49 23.46
C ALA A 84 -54.28 19.78 24.97
N GLY A 85 -53.81 18.83 25.79
CA GLY A 85 -53.76 18.89 27.26
C GLY A 85 -54.46 17.68 27.93
N ALA A 86 -54.39 17.46 29.24
CA ALA A 86 -53.42 17.85 30.28
C ALA A 86 -53.86 17.15 31.60
N GLY A 87 -52.95 16.66 32.45
CA GLY A 87 -53.32 15.97 33.70
C GLY A 87 -52.14 15.82 34.67
N GLN A 88 -52.40 15.73 35.98
CA GLN A 88 -51.35 15.85 37.01
C GLN A 88 -51.67 15.11 38.34
N ARG A 89 -50.60 14.78 39.08
CA ARG A 89 -50.47 14.67 40.58
C ARG A 89 -50.75 13.37 41.37
N ARG A 90 -49.83 13.15 42.33
CA ARG A 90 -49.85 12.32 43.58
C ARG A 90 -49.87 10.77 43.38
N GLY A 91 -49.15 9.96 44.19
CA GLY A 91 -48.09 10.26 45.18
C GLY A 91 -47.83 9.14 46.22
N ARG A 92 -46.79 9.32 47.06
CA ARG A 92 -46.32 8.51 48.24
C ARG A 92 -45.33 7.35 47.99
N ARG A 93 -44.28 7.33 48.84
CA ARG A 93 -43.64 6.22 49.63
C ARG A 93 -43.32 4.86 48.96
N SER A 94 -42.25 4.13 49.32
CA SER A 94 -41.05 4.42 50.12
C SER A 94 -40.08 3.23 50.15
N GLY A 95 -38.76 3.47 50.26
CA GLY A 95 -37.85 2.54 50.93
C GLY A 95 -36.81 1.81 50.07
N SER A 96 -35.56 2.30 50.12
CA SER A 96 -34.37 1.43 50.02
C SER A 96 -33.89 1.09 51.44
N PRO A 97 -32.98 0.11 51.59
CA PRO A 97 -31.70 0.55 52.14
C PRO A 97 -30.46 -0.12 51.53
N ARG A 98 -29.45 0.74 51.26
CA ARG A 98 -28.00 0.63 51.57
C ARG A 98 -27.24 -0.63 51.07
N ARG A 99 -26.20 -0.50 50.24
CA ARG A 99 -24.89 0.21 50.36
C ARG A 99 -23.87 -0.41 51.33
N ALA A 100 -22.66 -0.61 50.77
CA ALA A 100 -21.33 -0.44 51.37
C ALA A 100 -20.80 -1.48 52.38
N ALA A 101 -19.48 -1.61 52.62
CA ALA A 101 -18.29 -1.41 51.76
C ALA A 101 -16.99 -1.82 52.50
N ARG A 102 -15.99 -2.31 51.73
CA ARG A 102 -14.52 -2.15 51.93
C ARG A 102 -13.81 -2.71 53.19
N GLN A 103 -12.50 -3.00 52.98
CA GLN A 103 -11.41 -3.28 53.95
C GLN A 103 -11.51 -4.59 54.75
N GLY A 104 -10.36 -5.19 55.13
CA GLY A 104 -10.41 -6.42 55.95
C GLY A 104 -9.18 -7.29 56.24
N THR A 105 -7.97 -7.07 55.70
CA THR A 105 -6.66 -7.64 56.18
C THR A 105 -6.43 -9.18 56.31
N ARG A 106 -5.21 -9.57 55.85
CA ARG A 106 -4.31 -10.63 56.40
C ARG A 106 -4.52 -12.12 56.04
N LEU A 107 -3.36 -12.81 56.02
CA LEU A 107 -3.10 -14.23 55.75
C LEU A 107 -3.32 -15.11 57.01
N PRO A 108 -3.40 -16.44 56.83
CA PRO A 108 -2.42 -17.31 57.50
C PRO A 108 -1.70 -18.30 56.54
N ARG A 109 -0.86 -19.20 57.09
CA ARG A 109 0.10 -20.06 56.37
C ARG A 109 -0.13 -21.57 56.57
N HIS A 110 0.22 -22.35 55.53
CA HIS A 110 0.84 -23.71 55.57
C HIS A 110 0.07 -24.97 56.03
N ARG A 111 0.63 -26.11 55.55
CA ARG A 111 0.34 -27.55 55.79
C ARG A 111 -0.87 -28.10 55.00
N GLY A 112 -0.80 -29.25 54.32
CA GLY A 112 0.33 -30.18 54.15
C GLY A 112 0.18 -31.20 52.99
N ARG A 113 1.25 -31.98 52.75
CA ARG A 113 1.39 -33.12 51.80
C ARG A 113 0.82 -34.42 52.43
N PRO A 114 0.48 -35.51 51.69
CA PRO A 114 1.40 -36.31 50.83
C PRO A 114 0.83 -36.72 49.44
N ARG A 115 1.71 -36.97 48.43
CA ARG A 115 2.08 -38.26 47.76
C ARG A 115 0.91 -38.94 47.00
N ASP A 116 1.03 -39.39 45.74
CA ASP A 116 1.93 -40.47 45.27
C ASP A 116 2.49 -40.31 43.82
N GLU A 117 3.43 -41.19 43.50
CA GLU A 117 4.21 -41.49 42.26
C GLU A 117 4.67 -42.97 42.42
N PRO A 118 5.17 -43.77 41.43
CA PRO A 118 5.83 -43.43 40.14
C PRO A 118 5.29 -44.36 39.00
N PRO A 119 6.04 -44.85 37.95
CA PRO A 119 7.38 -44.53 37.45
C PRO A 119 7.52 -44.25 35.94
N ALA A 120 8.75 -43.94 35.53
CA ALA A 120 9.18 -43.73 34.14
C ALA A 120 10.51 -44.46 33.83
N ALA A 121 10.86 -44.56 32.55
CA ALA A 121 12.12 -45.12 32.04
C ALA A 121 12.46 -44.50 30.67
N ALA A 122 13.70 -44.52 30.15
CA ALA A 122 15.03 -44.48 30.77
C ALA A 122 16.07 -44.18 29.66
N LEU A 123 17.04 -43.27 29.87
CA LEU A 123 18.18 -43.05 28.97
C LEU A 123 19.48 -42.70 29.74
N PRO A 124 20.67 -43.04 29.21
CA PRO A 124 21.92 -43.10 30.00
C PRO A 124 22.76 -41.80 30.01
N ARG A 125 23.72 -41.75 30.95
CA ARG A 125 24.66 -40.63 31.17
C ARG A 125 26.03 -40.89 30.52
N ARG A 126 26.77 -39.81 30.21
CA ARG A 126 28.26 -39.80 30.23
C ARG A 126 28.78 -38.80 31.27
N ARG A 127 30.04 -38.98 31.72
CA ARG A 127 30.61 -38.37 32.94
C ARG A 127 31.26 -36.99 32.71
N ARG A 128 31.47 -36.26 33.83
CA ARG A 128 32.31 -35.06 33.95
C ARG A 128 33.69 -35.38 34.55
N ALA A 129 34.69 -34.57 34.20
CA ALA A 129 35.81 -34.08 35.01
C ALA A 129 36.25 -32.74 34.37
N GLY A 130 36.88 -31.75 35.02
CA GLY A 130 37.18 -31.47 36.44
C GLY A 130 37.47 -29.95 36.59
N GLY A 131 37.54 -29.40 37.81
CA GLY A 131 37.84 -27.97 38.07
C GLY A 131 39.35 -27.65 38.16
N PRO A 132 39.79 -26.47 38.68
CA PRO A 132 39.02 -25.47 39.44
C PRO A 132 39.21 -23.98 38.98
N HIS A 133 38.93 -23.02 39.88
CA HIS A 133 38.75 -21.57 39.63
C HIS A 133 40.02 -20.71 39.86
N HIS A 134 39.97 -19.42 39.42
CA HIS A 134 40.19 -18.28 40.34
C HIS A 134 39.60 -16.93 39.85
N HIS A 135 39.86 -15.85 40.60
CA HIS A 135 39.26 -14.50 40.53
C HIS A 135 39.90 -13.61 39.41
N ALA A 136 39.49 -12.35 39.12
CA ALA A 136 38.74 -11.37 39.92
C ALA A 136 37.98 -10.29 39.10
N ARG A 137 37.21 -9.44 39.82
CA ARG A 137 36.52 -8.24 39.29
C ARG A 137 37.39 -6.98 39.42
N ARG A 138 37.26 -6.02 38.48
CA ARG A 138 37.21 -4.56 38.79
C ARG A 138 36.59 -3.75 37.63
N ARG A 139 36.25 -2.48 37.89
CA ARG A 139 35.58 -1.51 36.99
C ARG A 139 36.39 -0.21 36.91
N LEU A 140 35.98 0.68 35.98
CA LEU A 140 36.26 2.13 35.85
C LEU A 140 37.54 2.52 35.09
N GLY A 141 37.39 3.50 34.17
CA GLY A 141 38.44 4.43 33.69
C GLY A 141 38.04 5.86 34.12
N PRO A 142 38.12 6.92 33.28
CA PRO A 142 38.98 7.19 32.12
C PRO A 142 39.60 8.63 32.12
N ARG A 143 40.56 8.98 31.22
CA ARG A 143 40.63 10.28 30.45
C ARG A 143 42.03 10.68 29.87
N HIS A 144 41.97 11.32 28.67
CA HIS A 144 42.76 12.43 28.08
C HIS A 144 44.29 12.37 27.72
N ARG A 145 44.57 12.68 26.43
CA ARG A 145 45.44 13.76 25.85
C ARG A 145 46.54 14.36 26.76
N ARG A 146 47.83 14.56 26.40
CA ARG A 146 48.63 14.58 25.12
C ARG A 146 50.00 13.88 25.39
N GLY A 147 50.95 13.65 24.47
CA GLY A 147 51.08 13.92 23.02
C GLY A 147 52.34 14.76 22.66
N GLY A 148 53.30 14.21 21.90
CA GLY A 148 54.62 14.79 21.56
C GLY A 148 55.33 14.05 20.40
N GLY A 149 56.41 14.61 19.83
CA GLY A 149 56.98 14.22 18.51
C GLY A 149 58.24 13.30 18.52
N PRO A 150 58.75 12.89 17.33
CA PRO A 150 59.69 11.76 17.19
C PRO A 150 61.12 12.11 16.71
N GLY A 151 62.06 11.15 16.86
CA GLY A 151 63.37 11.17 16.19
C GLY A 151 64.23 9.92 16.41
N GLY A 152 64.88 9.41 15.37
CA GLY A 152 65.80 8.25 15.42
C GLY A 152 66.00 7.57 14.06
N ARG A 153 67.22 7.11 13.73
CA ARG A 153 67.59 6.51 12.42
C ARG A 153 68.56 5.34 12.59
N ARG A 154 68.59 4.39 11.62
CA ARG A 154 69.80 4.05 10.81
C ARG A 154 69.53 3.00 9.70
N ARG A 155 70.51 2.88 8.80
CA ARG A 155 70.64 1.99 7.62
C ARG A 155 72.09 1.45 7.57
N PRO A 156 72.38 0.38 6.79
CA PRO A 156 73.08 0.49 5.47
C PRO A 156 72.11 0.15 4.31
N ALA A 157 72.42 0.06 3.00
CA ALA A 157 73.57 0.36 2.09
C ALA A 157 72.96 0.72 0.69
N GLY A 158 73.66 0.94 -0.44
CA GLY A 158 75.10 1.12 -0.72
C GLY A 158 75.41 1.15 -2.25
N HIS A 159 76.66 1.51 -2.57
CA HIS A 159 77.43 1.36 -3.84
C HIS A 159 76.95 1.85 -5.25
N ARG A 160 77.75 2.82 -5.76
CA ARG A 160 78.26 3.05 -7.14
C ARG A 160 77.47 3.95 -8.14
N GLN A 161 78.21 4.41 -9.14
CA GLN A 161 78.12 5.66 -9.95
C GLN A 161 79.00 5.46 -11.25
N PRO A 162 79.30 6.42 -12.16
CA PRO A 162 78.87 7.84 -12.33
C PRO A 162 78.46 8.25 -13.78
N GLY A 163 78.13 9.55 -14.00
CA GLY A 163 77.97 10.18 -15.34
C GLY A 163 77.85 11.73 -15.26
N ARG A 164 78.45 12.49 -16.19
CA ARG A 164 78.78 13.95 -16.04
C ARG A 164 77.91 14.95 -16.86
N ARG A 165 77.68 16.15 -16.27
CA ARG A 165 77.69 17.55 -16.84
C ARG A 165 76.63 17.96 -17.92
N ASP A 166 76.33 19.25 -18.23
CA ASP A 166 76.78 20.57 -17.66
C ASP A 166 75.70 21.72 -17.60
N ARG A 167 75.67 22.69 -18.54
CA ARG A 167 75.14 24.09 -18.46
C ARG A 167 75.00 24.74 -19.87
N PRO A 168 74.52 26.01 -20.11
CA PRO A 168 73.78 27.01 -19.29
C PRO A 168 72.55 27.72 -19.99
N ASP A 169 71.98 28.72 -19.29
CA ASP A 169 70.99 29.81 -19.64
C ASP A 169 71.65 30.94 -20.55
N PRO A 170 71.10 32.15 -20.91
CA PRO A 170 69.88 32.88 -20.46
C PRO A 170 69.09 33.86 -21.42
N GLY A 171 67.95 34.42 -20.96
CA GLY A 171 67.69 35.89 -21.06
C GLY A 171 66.38 36.52 -21.63
N ARG A 172 65.57 37.15 -20.73
CA ARG A 172 64.78 38.43 -20.82
C ARG A 172 63.78 38.78 -21.97
N GLY A 173 62.60 39.35 -21.62
CA GLY A 173 61.71 40.14 -22.52
C GLY A 173 60.47 40.81 -21.83
N ARG A 174 59.91 41.93 -22.36
CA ARG A 174 58.75 42.68 -21.78
C ARG A 174 57.97 43.59 -22.80
N ARG A 175 56.68 43.87 -22.49
CA ARG A 175 55.73 44.86 -23.13
C ARG A 175 55.09 44.37 -24.46
N ARG A 176 53.97 44.92 -25.01
CA ARG A 176 53.26 46.23 -24.88
C ARG A 176 51.72 46.09 -25.09
N ARG A 177 50.93 47.19 -24.96
CA ARG A 177 49.47 47.31 -25.25
C ARG A 177 49.19 47.99 -26.61
N PRO A 178 47.94 47.98 -27.10
CA PRO A 178 47.19 49.26 -27.31
C PRO A 178 45.80 49.30 -26.62
N ALA A 179 45.02 50.38 -26.78
CA ALA A 179 43.71 50.61 -26.13
C ALA A 179 42.90 51.79 -26.71
N ARG A 180 41.56 51.80 -26.50
CA ARG A 180 40.59 52.93 -26.26
C ARG A 180 39.15 52.47 -26.66
N GLY A 181 38.02 52.94 -26.11
CA GLY A 181 37.68 53.87 -25.00
C GLY A 181 36.14 53.87 -24.80
N GLY A 182 35.46 54.67 -23.96
CA GLY A 182 35.91 55.52 -22.84
C GLY A 182 35.06 56.79 -22.57
N ARG A 183 34.19 56.80 -21.53
CA ARG A 183 33.57 57.95 -20.77
C ARG A 183 32.87 57.34 -19.51
N ARG A 184 33.17 57.63 -18.23
CA ARG A 184 33.05 58.85 -17.37
C ARG A 184 31.59 59.27 -17.12
N ARG A 185 31.09 59.58 -15.90
CA ARG A 185 31.66 59.97 -14.56
C ARG A 185 30.81 59.32 -13.41
N GLY A 186 31.15 59.28 -12.10
CA GLY A 186 32.41 59.53 -11.37
C GLY A 186 32.25 60.07 -9.92
N ARG A 187 33.06 59.58 -8.95
CA ARG A 187 33.23 60.03 -7.53
C ARG A 187 32.07 59.67 -6.56
N ARG A 188 32.24 59.52 -5.23
CA ARG A 188 33.42 59.62 -4.30
C ARG A 188 33.22 58.63 -3.12
N ALA A 189 34.25 58.37 -2.30
CA ALA A 189 34.22 57.35 -1.23
C ALA A 189 34.28 57.93 0.21
N ARG A 190 33.74 57.19 1.20
CA ARG A 190 34.26 57.04 2.59
C ARG A 190 33.45 56.01 3.41
N ASP A 191 34.17 55.33 4.31
CA ASP A 191 33.72 54.47 5.42
C ASP A 191 34.08 55.22 6.75
N PRO A 192 33.73 54.83 8.00
CA PRO A 192 32.96 53.65 8.45
C PRO A 192 31.86 53.87 9.53
N ALA A 193 31.06 52.81 9.72
CA ALA A 193 30.33 52.32 10.91
C ALA A 193 29.94 53.24 12.10
N ARG A 194 28.65 53.20 12.52
CA ARG A 194 28.20 53.39 13.93
C ARG A 194 26.80 52.77 14.22
N ARG A 195 26.39 52.77 15.50
CA ARG A 195 25.28 51.99 16.12
C ARG A 195 23.85 52.55 15.88
N PRO A 196 22.78 51.74 16.08
CA PRO A 196 21.37 52.15 15.90
C PRO A 196 20.73 52.79 17.15
N PRO A 197 19.64 53.57 17.01
CA PRO A 197 18.84 54.14 18.11
C PRO A 197 17.56 53.34 18.45
N ARG A 198 16.95 53.64 19.61
CA ARG A 198 15.62 53.19 20.05
C ARG A 198 14.59 54.35 20.01
N ARG A 199 13.31 54.03 20.22
CA ARG A 199 12.12 54.93 20.30
C ARG A 199 12.30 56.17 21.21
N PRO A 200 11.51 57.23 20.96
CA PRO A 200 10.95 58.10 22.00
C PRO A 200 9.39 58.17 22.01
N THR A 201 8.83 59.03 22.87
CA THR A 201 7.45 59.04 23.42
C THR A 201 7.12 60.46 23.97
N THR A 202 5.89 61.00 24.14
CA THR A 202 4.46 60.54 24.04
C THR A 202 3.52 61.78 24.16
N ARG A 203 2.17 61.58 24.15
CA ARG A 203 1.03 62.51 24.42
C ARG A 203 0.37 63.12 23.17
N GLY A 204 -0.93 63.44 23.16
CA GLY A 204 -1.98 63.23 24.18
C GLY A 204 -3.38 63.79 23.78
N ALA A 205 -4.33 63.78 24.74
CA ALA A 205 -5.73 64.26 24.68
C ALA A 205 -6.81 63.35 24.01
N GLY A 206 -8.06 63.58 24.40
CA GLY A 206 -9.34 62.92 24.01
C GLY A 206 -10.51 63.84 24.44
N PRO A 207 -11.70 63.39 24.89
CA PRO A 207 -12.29 62.03 24.90
C PRO A 207 -13.79 61.96 24.51
N ALA A 208 -14.38 60.76 24.28
CA ALA A 208 -15.84 60.55 24.45
C ALA A 208 -16.28 59.07 24.56
N ARG A 209 -17.22 58.81 25.49
CA ARG A 209 -18.17 57.67 25.66
C ARG A 209 -17.67 56.20 25.66
N ARG A 210 -18.09 55.47 26.71
CA ARG A 210 -18.01 54.00 26.90
C ARG A 210 -19.42 53.44 27.13
N ARG A 211 -19.59 52.11 27.06
CA ARG A 211 -20.39 51.35 28.05
C ARG A 211 -19.85 49.93 28.27
N ARG A 212 -19.38 49.66 29.49
CA ARG A 212 -19.16 48.34 30.12
C ARG A 212 -19.11 48.52 31.63
N LEU A 213 -19.67 47.56 32.37
CA LEU A 213 -19.43 47.29 33.80
C LEU A 213 -18.93 45.84 33.94
N VAL A 214 -18.46 45.32 35.08
CA VAL A 214 -17.49 45.77 36.11
C VAL A 214 -17.50 44.67 37.21
N VAL A 215 -16.33 44.03 37.41
CA VAL A 215 -15.59 43.58 38.65
C VAL A 215 -16.27 43.67 40.05
N PRO A 216 -15.73 43.11 41.19
CA PRO A 216 -14.41 42.48 41.47
C PRO A 216 -14.41 41.17 42.35
N ARG A 217 -13.24 40.79 42.88
CA ARG A 217 -12.96 39.73 43.89
C ARG A 217 -12.91 40.27 45.34
N GLY A 218 -12.96 39.39 46.35
CA GLY A 218 -12.61 39.66 47.76
C GLY A 218 -12.32 38.35 48.55
N VAL A 219 -11.62 38.41 49.71
CA VAL A 219 -11.15 37.23 50.47
C VAL A 219 -11.18 37.41 52.00
N GLY A 220 -11.76 36.44 52.73
CA GLY A 220 -11.23 35.89 54.00
C GLY A 220 -11.81 36.36 55.35
N ARG A 221 -12.32 35.39 56.17
CA ARG A 221 -12.12 35.24 57.64
C ARG A 221 -12.90 34.02 58.22
N ALA A 222 -12.60 33.69 59.49
CA ALA A 222 -13.20 32.67 60.39
C ALA A 222 -13.13 33.25 61.85
N PRO A 223 -13.51 32.59 63.00
CA PRO A 223 -13.86 31.19 63.26
C PRO A 223 -15.19 30.93 64.08
N PRO A 224 -15.28 30.31 65.31
CA PRO A 224 -15.87 28.96 65.49
C PRO A 224 -16.87 28.70 66.68
N ARG A 225 -17.30 27.41 66.85
CA ARG A 225 -18.01 26.77 68.02
C ARG A 225 -19.52 27.15 68.18
N THR A 226 -20.48 26.38 68.75
CA THR A 226 -20.63 24.99 69.32
C THR A 226 -22.13 24.57 69.17
N GLY A 227 -22.74 23.44 69.62
CA GLY A 227 -22.39 22.24 70.44
C GLY A 227 -23.66 21.39 70.77
N GLN A 228 -23.61 20.43 71.73
CA GLN A 228 -24.73 19.58 72.27
C GLN A 228 -25.38 18.54 71.30
N ALA A 229 -26.01 17.41 71.68
CA ALA A 229 -26.01 16.56 72.91
C ALA A 229 -26.51 15.09 72.59
N ARG A 230 -26.59 14.20 73.60
CA ARG A 230 -26.98 12.74 73.54
C ARG A 230 -28.46 12.53 74.04
N PRO A 231 -29.04 11.33 74.40
CA PRO A 231 -28.54 9.92 74.42
C PRO A 231 -29.52 8.74 74.11
N ARG A 232 -28.96 7.50 74.04
CA ARG A 232 -29.52 6.17 74.47
C ARG A 232 -30.78 5.59 73.76
N ALA A 233 -31.15 4.30 73.87
CA ALA A 233 -30.59 3.12 74.58
C ALA A 233 -30.88 1.76 73.86
N ASP A 234 -30.02 0.75 74.10
CA ASP A 234 -30.21 -0.69 74.48
C ASP A 234 -31.35 -1.55 73.83
N GLY A 235 -31.27 -2.88 73.56
CA GLY A 235 -30.29 -3.99 73.71
C GLY A 235 -31.01 -5.36 73.48
N GLU A 236 -30.43 -6.59 73.41
CA GLU A 236 -29.06 -7.08 73.15
C GLU A 236 -29.02 -8.54 72.55
N ARG A 237 -29.29 -9.62 73.32
CA ARG A 237 -28.99 -11.08 73.00
C ARG A 237 -29.97 -12.07 73.71
N PRO A 238 -29.95 -13.44 73.56
CA PRO A 238 -28.87 -14.35 73.09
C PRO A 238 -29.27 -15.56 72.19
N ARG A 239 -28.40 -16.60 72.15
CA ARG A 239 -28.43 -17.93 71.46
C ARG A 239 -29.04 -19.02 72.41
N PRO A 240 -28.94 -20.38 72.22
CA PRO A 240 -28.29 -21.23 71.19
C PRO A 240 -29.04 -22.54 70.77
N ASP A 241 -28.29 -23.50 70.19
CA ASP A 241 -28.46 -24.98 70.29
C ASP A 241 -29.61 -25.71 69.53
N GLN A 242 -29.53 -27.03 69.23
CA GLN A 242 -28.38 -27.90 68.87
C GLN A 242 -28.88 -29.21 68.17
N GLY A 243 -28.04 -29.84 67.31
CA GLY A 243 -27.80 -31.29 67.38
C GLY A 243 -28.66 -32.35 66.62
N ARG A 244 -28.15 -32.80 65.46
CA ARG A 244 -28.04 -34.24 65.04
C ARG A 244 -29.37 -34.99 64.63
N PRO A 245 -29.38 -36.33 64.33
CA PRO A 245 -29.00 -36.81 62.98
C PRO A 245 -29.74 -38.06 62.39
N ARG A 246 -29.27 -38.52 61.21
CA ARG A 246 -29.10 -39.93 60.71
C ARG A 246 -30.18 -40.67 59.86
N ARG A 247 -29.62 -41.33 58.82
CA ARG A 247 -29.99 -42.61 58.15
C ARG A 247 -30.99 -42.58 56.97
N ARG A 248 -31.21 -43.76 56.36
CA ARG A 248 -31.25 -44.00 54.89
C ARG A 248 -32.28 -45.07 54.47
N ARG A 249 -32.79 -44.93 53.22
CA ARG A 249 -33.23 -46.00 52.26
C ARG A 249 -34.54 -46.77 52.62
N PRO A 250 -35.19 -47.49 51.67
CA PRO A 250 -35.33 -47.25 50.21
C PRO A 250 -36.69 -47.69 49.57
N ILE A 251 -36.74 -47.69 48.23
CA ILE A 251 -37.59 -48.52 47.30
C ILE A 251 -39.04 -48.08 46.98
N ALA A 252 -39.20 -47.74 45.68
CA ALA A 252 -40.28 -47.89 44.69
C ALA A 252 -41.77 -48.16 45.04
N GLY A 253 -42.63 -47.52 44.24
CA GLY A 253 -44.02 -47.90 43.93
C GLY A 253 -44.65 -46.92 42.92
N GLY A 254 -45.30 -47.40 41.86
CA GLY A 254 -46.17 -46.60 40.97
C GLY A 254 -47.64 -46.64 41.45
N GLN A 255 -48.61 -45.97 40.84
CA GLN A 255 -48.65 -45.19 39.58
C GLN A 255 -49.95 -44.31 39.55
N LEU A 256 -50.05 -43.33 38.63
CA LEU A 256 -51.25 -42.49 38.33
C LEU A 256 -51.71 -41.52 39.46
N PRO A 257 -52.60 -40.52 39.21
CA PRO A 257 -53.26 -40.06 37.97
C PRO A 257 -52.77 -38.63 37.53
N PRO A 258 -53.36 -37.92 36.53
CA PRO A 258 -52.69 -36.79 35.87
C PRO A 258 -52.95 -35.38 36.48
N PRO A 259 -52.01 -34.43 36.31
CA PRO A 259 -52.19 -33.01 36.65
C PRO A 259 -52.89 -32.19 35.54
N PRO A 260 -53.30 -30.93 35.79
CA PRO A 260 -54.18 -30.15 34.90
C PRO A 260 -53.57 -29.69 33.57
N ALA A 261 -54.44 -29.18 32.70
CA ALA A 261 -54.09 -28.63 31.39
C ALA A 261 -52.95 -27.61 31.45
N GLN A 262 -51.91 -27.82 30.64
CA GLN A 262 -50.80 -26.90 30.54
C GLN A 262 -51.26 -25.59 29.90
N VAL A 263 -51.12 -24.48 30.63
CA VAL A 263 -51.11 -23.15 30.00
C VAL A 263 -49.95 -23.15 29.02
N THR A 264 -50.26 -22.97 27.73
CA THR A 264 -49.25 -22.93 26.67
C THR A 264 -48.32 -21.76 26.91
N ARG A 265 -47.21 -22.01 27.61
CA ARG A 265 -46.14 -21.02 27.81
C ARG A 265 -45.62 -20.69 26.43
N GLN A 266 -45.99 -19.52 25.91
CA GLN A 266 -45.49 -19.02 24.65
C GLN A 266 -43.96 -19.13 24.70
N GLN A 267 -43.39 -19.82 23.71
CA GLN A 267 -41.95 -19.86 23.56
C GLN A 267 -41.54 -18.42 23.28
N GLU A 268 -40.94 -17.76 24.28
CA GLU A 268 -40.26 -16.48 24.08
C GLU A 268 -39.20 -16.73 23.01
N THR A 269 -39.50 -16.31 21.78
CA THR A 269 -38.57 -16.38 20.66
C THR A 269 -37.27 -15.74 21.14
N PRO A 270 -36.12 -16.44 21.09
CA PRO A 270 -34.89 -15.87 21.61
C PRO A 270 -34.65 -14.51 20.95
N VAL A 271 -34.69 -13.44 21.76
CA VAL A 271 -34.35 -12.10 21.29
C VAL A 271 -32.97 -12.24 20.64
N PRO A 272 -32.79 -11.84 19.37
CA PRO A 272 -31.50 -11.98 18.71
C PRO A 272 -30.47 -11.18 19.50
N THR A 273 -29.66 -11.88 20.30
CA THR A 273 -28.50 -11.29 20.94
C THR A 273 -27.61 -10.80 19.83
N GLU A 274 -27.39 -9.48 19.76
CA GLU A 274 -26.49 -8.91 18.76
C GLU A 274 -25.17 -9.68 18.77
N PRO A 275 -24.60 -10.02 17.60
CA PRO A 275 -23.45 -10.91 17.52
C PRO A 275 -22.27 -10.29 18.26
N VAL A 276 -22.01 -10.80 19.47
CA VAL A 276 -21.04 -10.23 20.42
C VAL A 276 -19.70 -10.08 19.71
N ARG A 277 -19.28 -8.83 19.52
CA ARG A 277 -18.07 -8.47 18.77
C ARG A 277 -16.89 -9.21 19.40
N PRO A 278 -16.14 -10.02 18.64
CA PRO A 278 -15.02 -10.78 19.22
C PRO A 278 -13.98 -9.80 19.76
N PRO A 279 -13.47 -9.98 20.98
CA PRO A 279 -12.52 -9.06 21.58
C PRO A 279 -11.21 -9.02 20.78
N LEU A 280 -10.53 -7.88 20.82
CA LEU A 280 -9.20 -7.72 20.24
C LEU A 280 -8.20 -8.68 20.91
N PRO A 281 -7.44 -9.50 20.15
CA PRO A 281 -6.42 -10.38 20.73
C PRO A 281 -5.32 -9.61 21.46
N SER A 282 -4.86 -10.13 22.60
CA SER A 282 -3.79 -9.51 23.41
C SER A 282 -2.36 -9.85 22.94
N SER A 283 -2.24 -10.71 21.94
CA SER A 283 -0.98 -10.98 21.23
C SER A 283 -1.20 -11.59 19.85
N THR A 284 -0.24 -11.40 18.95
CA THR A 284 -0.21 -11.95 17.59
C THR A 284 1.24 -11.98 17.06
N ASP A 285 1.53 -12.71 15.98
CA ASP A 285 2.82 -12.54 15.29
C ASP A 285 2.92 -11.15 14.63
N VAL A 286 1.89 -10.69 13.91
CA VAL A 286 1.91 -9.38 13.19
C VAL A 286 0.69 -8.51 13.46
N LEU A 287 0.89 -7.29 13.94
CA LEU A 287 -0.16 -6.26 14.01
C LEU A 287 -0.13 -5.37 12.77
N ILE A 288 -1.19 -5.39 11.96
CA ILE A 288 -1.40 -4.46 10.85
C ILE A 288 -2.30 -3.32 11.32
N VAL A 289 -1.90 -2.08 11.02
CA VAL A 289 -2.59 -0.87 11.48
C VAL A 289 -3.08 -0.08 10.26
N GLY A 290 -4.41 0.03 10.11
CA GLY A 290 -5.09 0.69 8.99
C GLY A 290 -5.57 -0.29 7.92
N ALA A 291 -6.88 -0.36 7.69
CA ALA A 291 -7.52 -1.26 6.73
C ALA A 291 -8.03 -0.54 5.48
N GLY A 292 -7.14 0.26 4.89
CA GLY A 292 -7.23 0.68 3.48
C GLY A 292 -6.71 -0.43 2.53
N PRO A 293 -6.50 -0.15 1.24
CA PRO A 293 -6.21 -1.18 0.24
C PRO A 293 -4.90 -1.93 0.51
N THR A 294 -3.89 -1.28 1.09
CA THR A 294 -2.64 -1.94 1.48
C THR A 294 -2.80 -2.87 2.67
N GLY A 295 -3.47 -2.43 3.74
CA GLY A 295 -3.69 -3.27 4.93
C GLY A 295 -4.61 -4.47 4.65
N LEU A 296 -5.65 -4.29 3.84
CA LEU A 296 -6.53 -5.37 3.40
C LEU A 296 -5.78 -6.37 2.50
N ALA A 297 -4.98 -5.90 1.54
CA ALA A 297 -4.14 -6.78 0.71
C ALA A 297 -3.08 -7.53 1.54
N LEU A 298 -2.50 -6.89 2.56
CA LEU A 298 -1.50 -7.51 3.45
C LEU A 298 -2.12 -8.60 4.31
N ALA A 299 -3.28 -8.34 4.90
CA ALA A 299 -4.03 -9.35 5.63
C ALA A 299 -4.40 -10.53 4.73
N ALA A 300 -4.91 -10.28 3.51
CA ALA A 300 -5.23 -11.35 2.56
C ALA A 300 -4.00 -12.15 2.11
N ALA A 301 -2.86 -11.49 1.90
CA ALA A 301 -1.58 -12.14 1.61
C ALA A 301 -1.10 -13.00 2.80
N PHE A 302 -1.18 -12.50 4.03
CA PHE A 302 -0.85 -13.27 5.23
C PHE A 302 -1.81 -14.44 5.48
N ARG A 303 -3.12 -14.30 5.22
CA ARG A 303 -4.05 -15.44 5.26
C ARG A 303 -3.68 -16.50 4.22
N THR A 304 -3.25 -16.08 3.02
CA THR A 304 -2.77 -16.98 1.95
C THR A 304 -1.46 -17.69 2.34
N LEU A 305 -0.60 -17.03 3.13
CA LEU A 305 0.68 -17.54 3.63
C LEU A 305 0.59 -18.25 5.00
N GLY A 306 -0.59 -18.33 5.62
CA GLY A 306 -0.77 -18.94 6.94
C GLY A 306 -0.23 -18.14 8.14
N VAL A 307 0.13 -16.87 7.94
CA VAL A 307 0.70 -16.00 8.99
C VAL A 307 -0.39 -15.49 9.95
N ASP A 308 -0.16 -15.67 11.25
CA ASP A 308 -0.99 -15.06 12.29
C ASP A 308 -0.88 -13.54 12.29
N HIS A 309 -2.02 -12.85 12.28
CA HIS A 309 -2.05 -11.40 12.29
C HIS A 309 -3.38 -10.85 12.82
N VAL A 310 -3.31 -9.62 13.33
CA VAL A 310 -4.47 -8.80 13.67
C VAL A 310 -4.45 -7.55 12.81
N LEU A 311 -5.54 -7.30 12.07
CA LEU A 311 -5.74 -6.06 11.32
C LEU A 311 -6.70 -5.14 12.10
N ILE A 312 -6.18 -4.04 12.65
CA ILE A 312 -6.98 -2.99 13.28
C ILE A 312 -7.20 -1.81 12.34
N ASP A 313 -8.33 -1.12 12.48
CA ASP A 313 -8.62 0.10 11.76
C ASP A 313 -9.56 1.02 12.53
N ARG A 314 -9.28 2.33 12.51
CA ARG A 314 -10.06 3.34 13.24
C ARG A 314 -11.41 3.69 12.62
N ALA A 315 -11.63 3.41 11.33
CA ALA A 315 -12.88 3.74 10.69
C ALA A 315 -13.99 2.75 11.11
N ALA A 316 -15.25 3.20 11.03
CA ALA A 316 -16.41 2.33 11.27
C ALA A 316 -16.60 1.28 10.16
N GLY A 317 -16.16 1.60 8.94
CA GLY A 317 -16.24 0.78 7.74
C GLY A 317 -15.32 1.31 6.64
N PRO A 318 -15.47 0.85 5.38
CA PRO A 318 -14.69 1.33 4.23
C PRO A 318 -14.82 2.83 3.94
N ALA A 319 -13.91 3.37 3.11
CA ALA A 319 -13.95 4.77 2.73
C ALA A 319 -15.01 5.04 1.63
N VAL A 320 -16.05 5.80 1.98
CA VAL A 320 -17.18 6.18 1.08
C VAL A 320 -16.74 7.07 -0.10
N HIS A 321 -15.53 7.64 -0.06
CA HIS A 321 -15.03 8.55 -1.09
C HIS A 321 -13.63 8.13 -1.56
N SER A 322 -13.54 7.82 -2.85
CA SER A 322 -12.36 7.24 -3.51
C SER A 322 -11.24 8.27 -3.71
N ARG A 323 -9.97 7.91 -3.41
CA ARG A 323 -8.80 8.74 -3.81
C ARG A 323 -8.05 8.21 -5.03
N ALA A 324 -7.94 6.90 -5.19
CA ALA A 324 -7.36 6.26 -6.38
C ALA A 324 -8.45 5.76 -7.35
N ALA A 325 -8.13 5.72 -8.65
CA ALA A 325 -9.09 5.47 -9.73
C ALA A 325 -8.71 4.32 -10.67
N ALA A 326 -7.56 3.69 -10.45
CA ALA A 326 -6.99 2.75 -11.39
C ALA A 326 -6.16 1.66 -10.71
N ALA A 327 -6.27 0.43 -11.22
CA ALA A 327 -5.35 -0.66 -10.94
C ALA A 327 -4.44 -0.92 -12.16
N HIS A 328 -3.12 -0.83 -11.97
CA HIS A 328 -2.13 -1.06 -13.02
C HIS A 328 -1.83 -2.56 -13.19
N ALA A 329 -1.36 -2.96 -14.37
CA ALA A 329 -1.07 -4.35 -14.70
C ALA A 329 -0.24 -5.09 -13.62
N ARG A 330 0.87 -4.50 -13.14
CA ARG A 330 1.71 -5.09 -12.08
C ARG A 330 0.96 -5.33 -10.77
N THR A 331 -0.03 -4.49 -10.46
CA THR A 331 -0.86 -4.62 -9.27
C THR A 331 -1.94 -5.68 -9.47
N LEU A 332 -2.54 -5.79 -10.65
CA LEU A 332 -3.45 -6.89 -10.99
C LEU A 332 -2.72 -8.25 -10.94
N GLU A 333 -1.50 -8.34 -11.44
CA GLU A 333 -0.66 -9.55 -11.29
C GLU A 333 -0.42 -9.92 -9.83
N SER A 334 -0.09 -8.93 -9.00
CA SER A 334 0.09 -9.13 -7.56
C SER A 334 -1.22 -9.61 -6.91
N LEU A 335 -2.35 -8.99 -7.22
CA LEU A 335 -3.67 -9.37 -6.71
C LEU A 335 -4.16 -10.74 -7.22
N ALA A 336 -3.67 -11.23 -8.35
CA ALA A 336 -3.96 -12.58 -8.84
C ALA A 336 -3.37 -13.65 -7.90
N THR A 337 -2.23 -13.39 -7.26
CA THR A 337 -1.60 -14.32 -6.28
C THR A 337 -2.40 -14.51 -4.99
N ILE A 338 -3.40 -13.67 -4.72
CA ILE A 338 -4.39 -13.89 -3.64
C ILE A 338 -5.79 -14.22 -4.17
N GLY A 339 -5.99 -14.28 -5.50
CA GLY A 339 -7.29 -14.53 -6.13
C GLY A 339 -8.24 -13.31 -6.17
N ALA A 340 -7.74 -12.09 -5.97
CA ALA A 340 -8.57 -10.88 -5.95
C ALA A 340 -8.68 -10.18 -7.33
N ALA A 341 -7.77 -10.46 -8.27
CA ALA A 341 -7.68 -9.73 -9.53
C ALA A 341 -8.93 -9.88 -10.43
N ASP A 342 -9.42 -11.09 -10.64
CA ASP A 342 -10.51 -11.34 -11.59
C ASP A 342 -11.85 -10.73 -11.11
N ALA A 343 -12.10 -10.77 -9.80
CA ALA A 343 -13.24 -10.09 -9.16
C ALA A 343 -13.15 -8.56 -9.27
N LEU A 344 -11.92 -8.00 -9.25
CA LEU A 344 -11.69 -6.57 -9.45
C LEU A 344 -11.87 -6.18 -10.93
N VAL A 345 -11.33 -6.98 -11.87
CA VAL A 345 -11.48 -6.77 -13.33
C VAL A 345 -12.94 -6.86 -13.75
N ALA A 346 -13.72 -7.81 -13.21
CA ALA A 346 -15.17 -7.89 -13.43
C ALA A 346 -15.97 -6.68 -12.89
N ARG A 347 -15.35 -5.86 -12.04
CA ARG A 347 -15.91 -4.63 -11.45
C ARG A 347 -15.20 -3.35 -11.90
N GLY A 348 -14.41 -3.38 -12.98
CA GLY A 348 -13.69 -2.23 -13.52
C GLY A 348 -13.83 -2.11 -15.05
N ARG A 349 -13.40 -0.97 -15.63
CA ARG A 349 -13.37 -0.76 -17.09
C ARG A 349 -11.93 -0.77 -17.60
N PRO A 350 -11.52 -1.72 -18.46
CA PRO A 350 -10.15 -1.76 -19.01
C PRO A 350 -9.85 -0.57 -19.93
N GLY A 351 -8.90 0.29 -19.54
CA GLY A 351 -8.27 1.27 -20.40
C GLY A 351 -7.08 0.65 -21.14
N ARG A 352 -7.19 0.49 -22.46
CA ARG A 352 -6.20 -0.19 -23.32
C ARG A 352 -5.12 0.71 -23.89
N ALA A 353 -5.28 2.03 -23.81
CA ALA A 353 -4.23 2.97 -24.19
C ALA A 353 -4.16 4.16 -23.24
N PHE A 354 -2.95 4.64 -22.98
CA PHE A 354 -2.73 6.00 -22.50
C PHE A 354 -2.65 6.93 -23.72
N VAL A 355 -3.42 8.01 -23.72
CA VAL A 355 -3.48 8.95 -24.85
C VAL A 355 -3.39 10.39 -24.36
N ALA A 356 -2.41 11.13 -24.87
CA ALA A 356 -2.25 12.55 -24.59
C ALA A 356 -2.77 13.40 -25.77
N ARG A 357 -3.53 14.46 -25.48
CA ARG A 357 -4.24 15.28 -26.47
C ARG A 357 -4.10 16.78 -26.20
N ASP A 358 -4.31 17.56 -27.25
CA ASP A 358 -4.43 19.02 -27.28
C ASP A 358 -5.71 19.35 -28.05
N GLY A 359 -6.82 19.54 -27.32
CA GLY A 359 -8.18 19.46 -27.87
C GLY A 359 -8.40 18.13 -28.63
N GLU A 360 -8.75 18.23 -29.91
CA GLU A 360 -8.92 17.08 -30.81
C GLU A 360 -7.58 16.39 -31.18
N ARG A 361 -6.47 17.14 -31.20
CA ARG A 361 -5.18 16.65 -31.69
C ARG A 361 -4.61 15.60 -30.76
N ARG A 362 -4.34 14.40 -31.27
CA ARG A 362 -3.56 13.37 -30.57
C ARG A 362 -2.06 13.74 -30.60
N ILE A 363 -1.42 13.79 -29.43
CA ILE A 363 0.02 14.03 -29.27
C ILE A 363 0.76 12.69 -29.07
N VAL A 364 0.28 11.90 -28.12
CA VAL A 364 0.85 10.59 -27.75
C VAL A 364 -0.28 9.57 -27.80
N SER A 365 0.00 8.41 -28.38
CA SER A 365 -0.83 7.22 -28.26
C SER A 365 0.09 6.09 -27.80
N THR A 366 -0.19 5.51 -26.65
CA THR A 366 0.61 4.44 -26.06
C THR A 366 -0.34 3.28 -25.74
N PRO A 367 -0.50 2.30 -26.65
CA PRO A 367 -1.30 1.12 -26.40
C PRO A 367 -0.63 0.24 -25.33
N PHE A 368 -1.43 -0.57 -24.66
CA PHE A 368 -0.98 -1.54 -23.64
C PHE A 368 -1.02 -2.98 -24.14
N ASP A 369 -1.51 -3.22 -25.37
CA ASP A 369 -1.71 -4.57 -25.94
C ASP A 369 -0.41 -5.38 -26.15
N GLU A 370 0.75 -4.71 -26.18
CA GLU A 370 2.09 -5.33 -26.26
C GLU A 370 2.78 -5.52 -24.89
N LEU A 371 2.12 -5.17 -23.77
CA LEU A 371 2.68 -5.47 -22.44
C LEU A 371 2.71 -7.00 -22.21
N ASP A 372 3.88 -7.55 -21.87
CA ASP A 372 4.00 -8.97 -21.50
C ASP A 372 3.41 -9.19 -20.09
N THR A 373 2.09 -9.37 -20.03
CA THR A 373 1.26 -9.54 -18.82
C THR A 373 -0.11 -10.14 -19.19
N PRO A 374 -0.77 -10.89 -18.28
CA PRO A 374 -2.19 -11.27 -18.45
C PRO A 374 -3.17 -10.09 -18.44
N TYR A 375 -2.74 -8.92 -17.98
CA TYR A 375 -3.57 -7.73 -17.81
C TYR A 375 -3.04 -6.54 -18.66
N PRO A 376 -3.09 -6.61 -20.01
CA PRO A 376 -2.51 -5.61 -20.92
C PRO A 376 -3.41 -4.35 -21.02
N PHE A 377 -3.63 -3.72 -19.88
CA PHE A 377 -4.48 -2.54 -19.69
C PHE A 377 -4.23 -1.91 -18.32
N VAL A 378 -4.71 -0.68 -18.15
CA VAL A 378 -4.90 -0.05 -16.84
C VAL A 378 -6.39 -0.09 -16.54
N LEU A 379 -6.78 -0.77 -15.46
CA LEU A 379 -8.19 -0.97 -15.11
C LEU A 379 -8.72 0.26 -14.38
N ALA A 380 -9.62 1.02 -15.00
CA ALA A 380 -10.32 2.13 -14.36
C ALA A 380 -11.36 1.57 -13.37
N VAL A 381 -11.14 1.80 -12.07
CA VAL A 381 -11.95 1.24 -10.98
C VAL A 381 -11.83 2.10 -9.72
N PRO A 382 -12.93 2.41 -9.01
CA PRO A 382 -12.84 3.16 -7.76
C PRO A 382 -12.04 2.41 -6.68
N GLN A 383 -11.30 3.16 -5.87
CA GLN A 383 -10.60 2.64 -4.70
C GLN A 383 -11.57 1.94 -3.74
N GLU A 384 -12.78 2.45 -3.54
CA GLU A 384 -13.78 1.79 -2.70
C GLU A 384 -14.12 0.39 -3.23
N THR A 385 -14.33 0.23 -4.55
CA THR A 385 -14.52 -1.09 -5.16
C THR A 385 -13.30 -1.99 -4.97
N THR A 386 -12.09 -1.42 -4.96
CA THR A 386 -10.85 -2.16 -4.64
C THR A 386 -10.83 -2.61 -3.18
N GLU A 387 -11.15 -1.73 -2.23
CA GLU A 387 -11.26 -2.05 -0.79
C GLU A 387 -12.35 -3.09 -0.51
N GLN A 388 -13.52 -2.98 -1.14
CA GLN A 388 -14.61 -3.95 -1.04
C GLN A 388 -14.19 -5.35 -1.54
N VAL A 389 -13.55 -5.44 -2.71
CA VAL A 389 -13.06 -6.74 -3.25
C VAL A 389 -11.98 -7.32 -2.35
N LEU A 390 -11.07 -6.50 -1.83
CA LEU A 390 -10.03 -6.96 -0.91
C LEU A 390 -10.58 -7.38 0.46
N GLN A 391 -11.59 -6.69 0.99
CA GLN A 391 -12.23 -7.07 2.26
C GLN A 391 -13.05 -8.36 2.10
N ALA A 392 -13.85 -8.48 1.04
CA ALA A 392 -14.57 -9.72 0.75
C ALA A 392 -13.60 -10.90 0.60
N ARG A 393 -12.47 -10.70 -0.12
CA ARG A 393 -11.45 -11.74 -0.27
C ARG A 393 -10.72 -12.07 1.03
N LEU A 394 -10.50 -11.10 1.91
CA LEU A 394 -9.98 -11.33 3.27
C LEU A 394 -10.94 -12.19 4.10
N GLU A 395 -12.23 -11.92 4.01
CA GLU A 395 -13.30 -12.65 4.72
C GLU A 395 -13.47 -14.09 4.18
N GLU A 396 -13.40 -14.30 2.86
CA GLU A 396 -13.32 -15.63 2.23
C GLU A 396 -12.13 -16.46 2.73
N LEU A 397 -10.99 -15.81 2.97
CA LEU A 397 -9.78 -16.42 3.52
C LEU A 397 -9.83 -16.58 5.06
N GLY A 398 -10.97 -16.30 5.70
CA GLY A 398 -11.19 -16.42 7.15
C GLY A 398 -10.49 -15.35 7.98
N GLY A 399 -10.06 -14.25 7.37
CA GLY A 399 -9.57 -13.05 8.07
C GLY A 399 -10.70 -12.07 8.41
N ARG A 400 -10.37 -10.97 9.09
CA ARG A 400 -11.31 -9.88 9.41
C ARG A 400 -10.60 -8.57 9.75
N VAL A 401 -11.35 -7.47 9.71
CA VAL A 401 -10.94 -6.16 10.21
C VAL A 401 -11.54 -5.88 11.59
N TYR A 402 -10.71 -5.54 12.56
CA TYR A 402 -11.14 -4.94 13.83
C TYR A 402 -11.36 -3.44 13.62
N ARG A 403 -12.54 -3.08 13.07
CA ARG A 403 -12.98 -1.69 12.83
C ARG A 403 -13.21 -0.94 14.16
N ARG A 404 -13.09 0.39 14.13
CA ARG A 404 -13.10 1.30 15.31
C ARG A 404 -12.07 0.95 16.39
N HIS A 405 -10.89 0.51 15.97
CA HIS A 405 -9.76 0.25 16.86
C HIS A 405 -8.59 1.15 16.46
N THR A 406 -8.30 2.15 17.29
CA THR A 406 -7.27 3.15 17.04
C THR A 406 -5.97 2.82 17.78
N LEU A 407 -4.86 2.72 17.04
CA LEU A 407 -3.52 2.72 17.64
C LEU A 407 -3.24 4.08 18.28
N LEU A 408 -2.93 4.09 19.58
CA LEU A 408 -2.53 5.27 20.33
C LEU A 408 -1.01 5.41 20.42
N ASP A 409 -0.30 4.32 20.69
CA ASP A 409 1.13 4.34 21.01
C ASP A 409 1.84 3.00 20.73
N LEU A 410 3.17 3.02 20.58
CA LEU A 410 4.03 1.84 20.39
C LEU A 410 5.21 1.87 21.38
N GLY A 411 5.26 0.91 22.29
CA GLY A 411 6.41 0.68 23.18
C GLY A 411 7.26 -0.51 22.72
N GLU A 412 8.58 -0.45 22.97
CA GLU A 412 9.47 -1.60 22.78
C GLU A 412 9.11 -2.75 23.74
N LEU A 413 9.13 -3.99 23.26
CA LEU A 413 8.94 -5.19 24.07
C LEU A 413 9.79 -6.32 23.50
N TYR A 414 10.98 -6.57 24.04
CA TYR A 414 11.86 -7.60 23.45
C TYR A 414 11.35 -9.04 23.72
N PRO A 415 11.12 -9.88 22.69
CA PRO A 415 11.18 -9.60 21.24
C PRO A 415 9.85 -9.06 20.68
N GLY A 416 9.94 -8.01 19.84
CA GLY A 416 8.78 -7.34 19.22
C GLY A 416 8.42 -5.97 19.82
N MET A 417 7.12 -5.68 19.84
CA MET A 417 6.51 -4.41 20.26
C MET A 417 5.28 -4.65 21.13
N ASN A 418 4.96 -3.67 21.98
CA ASN A 418 3.71 -3.58 22.72
C ASN A 418 2.91 -2.36 22.22
N ALA A 419 1.86 -2.62 21.45
CA ALA A 419 0.97 -1.59 20.92
C ALA A 419 -0.16 -1.27 21.92
N LEU A 420 -0.40 0.01 22.17
CA LEU A 420 -1.58 0.47 22.89
C LEU A 420 -2.68 0.82 21.90
N VAL A 421 -3.77 0.06 21.95
CA VAL A 421 -4.93 0.18 21.04
C VAL A 421 -6.15 0.53 21.88
N THR A 422 -6.92 1.53 21.49
CA THR A 422 -8.23 1.80 22.06
C THR A 422 -9.32 1.21 21.18
N ASP A 423 -10.37 0.67 21.79
CA ASP A 423 -11.68 0.55 21.17
C ASP A 423 -12.35 1.94 21.22
N ASP A 424 -12.74 2.47 20.06
CA ASP A 424 -13.33 3.81 19.93
C ASP A 424 -14.84 3.85 20.28
N GLU A 425 -15.50 2.69 20.50
CA GLU A 425 -16.90 2.60 20.97
C GLU A 425 -16.98 2.55 22.50
N THR A 426 -16.11 1.77 23.15
CA THR A 426 -16.11 1.61 24.63
C THR A 426 -15.14 2.56 25.34
N GLY A 427 -14.13 3.08 24.64
CA GLY A 427 -13.02 3.83 25.24
C GLY A 427 -12.05 2.95 26.03
N GLU A 428 -12.12 1.61 25.89
CA GLU A 428 -11.20 0.71 26.57
C GLU A 428 -9.83 0.65 25.85
N VAL A 429 -8.77 1.00 26.57
CA VAL A 429 -7.39 0.87 26.08
C VAL A 429 -6.83 -0.50 26.47
N ARG A 430 -6.41 -1.27 25.45
CA ARG A 430 -5.81 -2.60 25.58
C ARG A 430 -4.38 -2.61 25.03
N ALA A 431 -3.56 -3.50 25.58
CA ALA A 431 -2.21 -3.75 25.09
C ALA A 431 -2.18 -5.01 24.19
N VAL A 432 -1.65 -4.86 22.98
CA VAL A 432 -1.44 -5.95 22.01
C VAL A 432 0.06 -6.16 21.84
N ARG A 433 0.53 -7.39 22.12
CA ARG A 433 1.94 -7.76 21.96
C ARG A 433 2.15 -8.39 20.59
N ALA A 434 2.95 -7.77 19.73
CA ALA A 434 3.20 -8.25 18.37
C ALA A 434 4.70 -8.42 18.12
N ARG A 435 5.13 -9.49 17.43
CA ARG A 435 6.55 -9.62 17.03
C ARG A 435 6.92 -8.58 15.99
N TYR A 436 5.98 -8.22 15.12
CA TYR A 436 6.12 -7.19 14.11
C TYR A 436 4.89 -6.26 14.05
N VAL A 437 5.10 -5.00 13.68
CA VAL A 437 4.03 -4.02 13.45
C VAL A 437 4.16 -3.44 12.06
N VAL A 438 3.05 -3.38 11.30
CA VAL A 438 3.04 -2.86 9.93
C VAL A 438 2.05 -1.70 9.82
N GLY A 439 2.59 -0.50 9.55
CA GLY A 439 1.82 0.71 9.28
C GLY A 439 1.26 0.74 7.87
N CYS A 440 -0.06 0.61 7.76
CA CYS A 440 -0.87 0.83 6.55
C CYS A 440 -1.85 2.01 6.77
N ASP A 441 -1.60 2.83 7.79
CA ASP A 441 -2.47 3.88 8.35
C ASP A 441 -2.33 5.25 7.66
N GLY A 442 -1.63 5.27 6.51
CA GLY A 442 -1.66 6.33 5.51
C GLY A 442 -0.84 7.58 5.81
N LEU A 443 -1.15 8.68 5.10
CA LEU A 443 -0.40 9.95 5.16
C LEU A 443 -0.10 10.43 6.59
N HIS A 444 -1.04 10.23 7.52
CA HIS A 444 -0.94 10.62 8.93
C HIS A 444 -0.58 9.45 9.87
N SER A 445 0.15 8.45 9.36
CA SER A 445 0.52 7.21 10.07
C SER A 445 0.97 7.46 11.51
N THR A 446 0.22 6.90 12.46
CA THR A 446 0.62 6.81 13.87
C THR A 446 1.83 5.91 14.00
N VAL A 447 1.89 4.78 13.26
CA VAL A 447 3.03 3.86 13.31
C VAL A 447 4.34 4.58 12.99
N ARG A 448 4.40 5.33 11.88
CA ARG A 448 5.59 6.13 11.50
C ARG A 448 5.99 7.13 12.60
N GLN A 449 5.01 7.86 13.14
CA GLN A 449 5.23 8.88 14.17
C GLN A 449 5.72 8.29 15.50
N ARG A 450 5.15 7.16 15.94
CA ARG A 450 5.52 6.49 17.20
C ARG A 450 6.84 5.73 17.10
N SER A 451 7.22 5.30 15.91
CA SER A 451 8.53 4.70 15.66
C SER A 451 9.64 5.72 15.41
N ASP A 452 9.37 7.03 15.43
CA ASP A 452 10.39 8.07 15.20
C ASP A 452 11.07 7.87 13.82
N ILE A 453 10.23 7.77 12.78
CA ILE A 453 10.65 7.61 11.37
C ILE A 453 10.31 8.92 10.64
N ASP A 454 11.32 9.51 10.01
CA ASP A 454 11.23 10.85 9.43
C ASP A 454 10.44 10.82 8.11
N PHE A 455 9.69 11.88 7.80
CA PHE A 455 8.83 11.93 6.61
C PHE A 455 9.20 13.13 5.73
N VAL A 456 10.25 12.93 4.93
CA VAL A 456 10.99 13.97 4.22
C VAL A 456 10.35 14.28 2.87
N GLY A 457 10.28 15.57 2.52
CA GLY A 457 9.86 16.03 1.19
C GLY A 457 9.26 17.43 1.23
N HIS A 458 8.67 17.85 0.12
CA HIS A 458 8.10 19.19 -0.06
C HIS A 458 6.64 19.11 -0.54
N ASP A 459 5.84 20.09 -0.14
CA ASP A 459 4.55 20.33 -0.79
C ASP A 459 4.83 21.13 -2.06
N ARG A 460 4.15 20.77 -3.15
CA ARG A 460 4.23 21.55 -4.39
C ARG A 460 3.18 22.67 -4.37
N PRO A 461 3.33 23.72 -5.18
CA PRO A 461 2.16 24.45 -5.69
C PRO A 461 1.26 23.49 -6.48
N HIS A 462 0.05 23.94 -6.81
CA HIS A 462 -1.00 23.20 -7.51
C HIS A 462 -1.83 22.27 -6.62
N ASN A 463 -3.14 22.54 -6.63
CA ASN A 463 -4.17 21.61 -6.21
C ASN A 463 -4.67 20.81 -7.42
N PHE A 464 -5.19 19.61 -7.15
CA PHE A 464 -6.02 18.88 -8.12
C PHE A 464 -7.43 18.72 -7.57
N ALA A 465 -8.42 19.05 -8.41
CA ALA A 465 -9.76 18.57 -8.23
C ALA A 465 -9.84 17.12 -8.73
N LEU A 466 -10.39 16.25 -7.88
CA LEU A 466 -10.76 14.89 -8.21
C LEU A 466 -12.28 14.78 -8.09
N ILE A 467 -12.91 14.31 -9.17
CA ILE A 467 -14.34 14.50 -9.39
C ILE A 467 -14.91 13.26 -10.09
N GLU A 468 -16.04 12.75 -9.61
CA GLU A 468 -16.80 11.63 -10.20
C GLU A 468 -18.23 12.11 -10.51
N PHE A 469 -18.68 11.90 -11.75
CA PHE A 469 -19.95 12.44 -12.28
C PHE A 469 -20.42 11.65 -13.51
N SER A 470 -21.70 11.73 -13.85
CA SER A 470 -22.21 11.21 -15.13
C SER A 470 -22.29 12.30 -16.20
N MET A 471 -22.00 11.93 -17.45
CA MET A 471 -22.10 12.83 -18.61
C MET A 471 -22.46 12.08 -19.89
N ASP A 472 -23.14 12.76 -20.82
CA ASP A 472 -23.10 12.39 -22.23
C ASP A 472 -21.71 12.74 -22.80
N TRP A 473 -21.09 11.80 -23.49
CA TRP A 473 -19.75 11.94 -24.05
C TRP A 473 -19.57 11.00 -25.25
N SER A 474 -19.27 11.54 -26.43
CA SER A 474 -19.02 10.76 -27.66
C SER A 474 -17.53 10.57 -27.97
N GLY A 475 -16.66 10.93 -27.03
CA GLY A 475 -15.20 10.80 -27.16
C GLY A 475 -14.68 9.36 -27.06
N PRO A 476 -13.35 9.18 -27.07
CA PRO A 476 -12.73 7.87 -27.30
C PRO A 476 -13.01 6.83 -26.20
N GLU A 477 -13.61 5.71 -26.57
CA GLU A 477 -13.76 4.56 -25.67
C GLU A 477 -12.43 3.83 -25.45
N GLY A 478 -12.21 3.36 -24.21
CA GLY A 478 -11.04 2.54 -23.85
C GLY A 478 -9.71 3.29 -23.77
N GLU A 479 -9.68 4.60 -24.03
CA GLU A 479 -8.51 5.46 -23.82
C GLU A 479 -8.54 6.09 -22.42
N ILE A 480 -7.45 5.98 -21.65
CA ILE A 480 -7.21 6.86 -20.51
C ILE A 480 -6.61 8.14 -21.08
N THR A 481 -7.40 9.21 -21.09
CA THR A 481 -7.12 10.40 -21.89
C THR A 481 -6.63 11.56 -21.03
N PHE A 482 -5.50 12.14 -21.40
CA PHE A 482 -4.89 13.31 -20.75
C PHE A 482 -4.89 14.49 -21.73
N PHE A 483 -5.63 15.54 -21.41
CA PHE A 483 -5.67 16.78 -22.17
C PHE A 483 -4.68 17.79 -21.60
N PHE A 484 -3.71 18.20 -22.41
CA PHE A 484 -2.62 19.12 -22.02
C PHE A 484 -2.90 20.57 -22.48
N SER A 485 -4.10 21.07 -22.20
CA SER A 485 -4.53 22.44 -22.53
C SER A 485 -3.68 23.52 -21.83
N PRO A 486 -3.43 24.69 -22.46
CA PRO A 486 -2.87 25.86 -21.78
C PRO A 486 -3.66 26.29 -20.54
N ALA A 487 -4.97 26.00 -20.49
CA ALA A 487 -5.82 26.26 -19.33
C ALA A 487 -5.59 25.26 -18.16
N GLY A 488 -4.66 24.31 -18.30
CA GLY A 488 -4.27 23.33 -17.29
C GLY A 488 -4.57 21.88 -17.68
N LEU A 489 -3.94 20.93 -16.97
CA LEU A 489 -4.20 19.49 -17.16
C LEU A 489 -5.67 19.15 -16.86
N LEU A 490 -6.26 18.33 -17.73
CA LEU A 490 -7.46 17.55 -17.47
C LEU A 490 -7.22 16.09 -17.87
N ALA A 491 -7.20 15.16 -16.91
CA ALA A 491 -7.26 13.73 -17.20
C ALA A 491 -8.70 13.23 -17.06
N VAL A 492 -9.14 12.39 -18.01
CA VAL A 492 -10.50 11.80 -18.07
C VAL A 492 -10.40 10.28 -18.11
N SER A 493 -11.27 9.59 -17.37
CA SER A 493 -11.38 8.13 -17.39
C SER A 493 -12.83 7.70 -17.21
N HIS A 494 -13.30 6.80 -18.07
CA HIS A 494 -14.63 6.18 -17.95
C HIS A 494 -14.54 5.03 -16.94
N LEU A 495 -15.32 5.11 -15.86
CA LEU A 495 -15.48 4.05 -14.86
C LEU A 495 -16.56 3.05 -15.31
N PRO A 496 -16.90 2.01 -14.53
CA PRO A 496 -18.05 1.15 -14.82
C PRO A 496 -19.38 1.93 -14.80
N GLY A 497 -20.30 1.54 -15.69
CA GLY A 497 -21.59 2.23 -15.87
C GLY A 497 -21.44 3.59 -16.55
N ASP A 498 -22.27 4.54 -16.16
CA ASP A 498 -22.34 5.88 -16.76
C ASP A 498 -21.46 6.92 -16.03
N LEU A 499 -20.66 6.45 -15.07
CA LEU A 499 -19.79 7.29 -14.24
C LEU A 499 -18.46 7.57 -14.95
N TYR A 500 -18.10 8.84 -15.04
CA TYR A 500 -16.79 9.31 -15.45
C TYR A 500 -16.05 9.90 -14.26
N ARG A 501 -14.73 9.85 -14.31
CA ARG A 501 -13.86 10.53 -13.36
C ARG A 501 -12.92 11.47 -14.09
N ILE A 502 -12.74 12.66 -13.53
CA ILE A 502 -11.68 13.57 -13.96
C ILE A 502 -10.72 13.92 -12.82
N VAL A 503 -9.47 14.16 -13.21
CA VAL A 503 -8.43 14.76 -12.37
C VAL A 503 -7.97 16.02 -13.07
N ALA A 504 -8.35 17.17 -12.53
CA ALA A 504 -8.16 18.48 -13.15
C ALA A 504 -7.25 19.36 -12.29
N LEU A 505 -6.29 20.06 -12.93
CA LEU A 505 -5.52 21.11 -12.30
C LEU A 505 -6.46 22.26 -11.89
N VAL A 506 -6.41 22.70 -10.64
CA VAL A 506 -7.22 23.84 -10.14
C VAL A 506 -6.38 24.76 -9.25
N ASP A 507 -6.90 25.96 -9.01
CA ASP A 507 -6.19 26.99 -8.24
C ASP A 507 -5.97 26.61 -6.77
N ASP A 508 -4.96 27.25 -6.18
CA ASP A 508 -4.41 26.87 -4.87
C ASP A 508 -5.38 27.11 -3.69
N ASP A 509 -6.43 27.92 -3.89
CA ASP A 509 -7.54 28.23 -2.99
C ASP A 509 -8.91 27.65 -3.43
N ALA A 510 -8.97 26.91 -4.55
CA ALA A 510 -10.21 26.36 -5.08
C ALA A 510 -10.89 25.33 -4.15
N GLY A 511 -12.17 25.55 -3.89
CA GLY A 511 -13.05 24.57 -3.23
C GLY A 511 -13.42 23.39 -4.14
N PRO A 512 -14.19 22.41 -3.65
CA PRO A 512 -14.76 21.35 -4.49
C PRO A 512 -15.62 21.97 -5.61
N PRO A 513 -15.29 21.74 -6.90
CA PRO A 513 -15.97 22.39 -8.01
C PRO A 513 -17.43 21.93 -8.19
N THR A 514 -18.26 22.87 -8.62
CA THR A 514 -19.67 22.69 -8.98
C THR A 514 -19.85 22.05 -10.37
N LEU A 515 -21.07 21.63 -10.68
CA LEU A 515 -21.42 21.05 -11.99
C LEU A 515 -21.12 22.00 -13.16
N GLU A 516 -21.32 23.30 -12.97
CA GLU A 516 -21.03 24.34 -13.98
C GLU A 516 -19.51 24.50 -14.21
N GLU A 517 -18.71 24.46 -13.14
CA GLU A 517 -17.24 24.47 -13.23
C GLU A 517 -16.69 23.18 -13.85
N ILE A 518 -17.31 22.02 -13.60
CA ILE A 518 -16.96 20.75 -14.25
C ILE A 518 -17.22 20.80 -15.76
N GLN A 519 -18.38 21.34 -16.16
CA GLN A 519 -18.71 21.58 -17.57
C GLN A 519 -17.71 22.56 -18.21
N HIS A 520 -17.36 23.65 -17.52
CA HIS A 520 -16.34 24.61 -17.99
C HIS A 520 -14.95 23.98 -18.14
N LEU A 521 -14.52 23.12 -17.22
CA LEU A 521 -13.26 22.37 -17.32
C LEU A 521 -13.25 21.44 -18.55
N LEU A 522 -14.37 20.77 -18.84
CA LEU A 522 -14.52 19.92 -20.04
C LEU A 522 -14.50 20.75 -21.33
N ASP A 523 -15.26 21.84 -21.39
CA ASP A 523 -15.38 22.68 -22.60
C ASP A 523 -14.07 23.47 -22.91
N THR A 524 -13.26 23.82 -21.90
CA THR A 524 -12.00 24.58 -22.08
C THR A 524 -10.73 23.74 -22.21
N ARG A 525 -10.77 22.46 -21.83
CA ARG A 525 -9.59 21.57 -21.85
C ARG A 525 -9.80 20.32 -22.70
N GLY A 526 -11.03 19.83 -22.82
CA GLY A 526 -11.38 18.64 -23.59
C GLY A 526 -11.53 18.87 -25.11
N PRO A 527 -12.04 17.86 -25.83
CA PRO A 527 -12.35 17.94 -27.25
C PRO A 527 -13.78 18.47 -27.43
N THR A 528 -13.93 19.66 -28.01
CA THR A 528 -15.25 20.27 -28.24
C THR A 528 -16.16 19.40 -29.12
N ALA A 529 -15.60 18.59 -30.01
CA ALA A 529 -16.36 17.67 -30.86
C ALA A 529 -16.95 16.47 -30.11
N ALA A 530 -16.47 16.14 -28.89
CA ALA A 530 -17.03 15.08 -28.05
C ALA A 530 -18.35 15.49 -27.35
N GLY A 531 -18.77 16.76 -27.46
CA GLY A 531 -20.10 17.22 -27.08
C GLY A 531 -20.45 17.06 -25.60
N ALA A 532 -19.46 17.07 -24.71
CA ALA A 532 -19.59 16.72 -23.29
C ALA A 532 -20.75 17.44 -22.58
N ARG A 533 -21.68 16.72 -21.93
CA ARG A 533 -22.74 17.31 -21.11
C ARG A 533 -22.87 16.63 -19.76
N VAL A 534 -22.51 17.34 -18.69
CA VAL A 534 -22.54 16.87 -17.30
C VAL A 534 -23.97 16.84 -16.76
N HIS A 535 -24.37 15.74 -16.14
CA HIS A 535 -25.75 15.51 -15.67
C HIS A 535 -25.87 15.40 -14.14
N HIS A 536 -25.06 14.55 -13.50
CA HIS A 536 -25.10 14.31 -12.06
C HIS A 536 -23.69 14.31 -11.46
N LEU A 537 -23.47 15.11 -10.43
CA LEU A 537 -22.23 15.11 -9.65
C LEU A 537 -22.33 14.11 -8.49
N GLU A 538 -21.57 13.03 -8.55
CA GLU A 538 -21.48 12.03 -7.48
C GLU A 538 -20.54 12.52 -6.36
N MET A 539 -19.40 13.09 -6.73
CA MET A 539 -18.37 13.52 -5.79
C MET A 539 -17.48 14.62 -6.40
N ALA A 540 -17.20 15.68 -5.64
CA ALA A 540 -16.14 16.63 -5.93
C ALA A 540 -15.22 16.78 -4.71
N SER A 541 -13.91 16.88 -4.93
CA SER A 541 -12.93 17.04 -3.85
C SER A 541 -11.65 17.69 -4.35
N THR A 542 -11.09 18.67 -3.62
CA THR A 542 -9.79 19.28 -3.96
C THR A 542 -8.68 18.83 -3.01
N TRP A 543 -7.51 18.51 -3.56
CA TRP A 543 -6.37 17.98 -2.82
C TRP A 543 -5.07 18.66 -3.26
N ARG A 544 -4.27 19.14 -2.29
CA ARG A 544 -2.94 19.69 -2.54
C ARG A 544 -1.91 18.59 -2.79
N VAL A 545 -1.05 18.74 -3.79
CA VAL A 545 0.06 17.81 -4.04
C VAL A 545 1.10 17.85 -2.91
N ARG A 546 1.27 16.71 -2.23
CA ARG A 546 2.33 16.50 -1.24
C ARG A 546 3.28 15.43 -1.77
N HIS A 547 4.56 15.75 -1.90
CA HIS A 547 5.60 14.74 -2.12
C HIS A 547 6.28 14.48 -0.78
N ARG A 548 6.21 13.24 -0.28
CA ARG A 548 6.85 12.79 0.96
C ARG A 548 7.31 11.34 0.86
N LEU A 549 8.41 11.03 1.53
CA LEU A 549 9.01 9.71 1.60
C LEU A 549 9.55 9.48 3.03
N ALA A 550 9.35 8.28 3.57
CA ALA A 550 9.95 7.88 4.83
C ALA A 550 11.48 7.73 4.68
N ASP A 551 12.24 8.21 5.66
CA ASP A 551 13.69 8.09 5.68
C ASP A 551 14.13 6.61 5.67
N THR A 552 13.36 5.74 6.32
CA THR A 552 13.39 4.27 6.17
C THR A 552 11.98 3.67 6.10
N PHE A 553 11.82 2.57 5.37
CA PHE A 553 10.59 1.77 5.34
C PHE A 553 10.54 0.71 6.44
N ALA A 554 11.64 0.50 7.18
CA ALA A 554 11.74 -0.44 8.29
C ALA A 554 12.65 0.08 9.42
N LYS A 555 12.25 -0.10 10.69
CA LYS A 555 13.03 0.24 11.89
C LYS A 555 12.82 -0.84 12.95
N GLY A 556 13.77 -1.77 13.06
CA GLY A 556 13.65 -2.94 13.93
C GLY A 556 12.41 -3.79 13.56
N PRO A 557 11.51 -4.09 14.50
CA PRO A 557 10.30 -4.87 14.24
C PRO A 557 9.16 -4.10 13.54
N VAL A 558 9.35 -2.81 13.20
CA VAL A 558 8.30 -1.97 12.60
C VAL A 558 8.55 -1.71 11.12
N PHE A 559 7.51 -1.84 10.31
CA PHE A 559 7.49 -1.61 8.86
C PHE A 559 6.42 -0.60 8.45
N LEU A 560 6.63 0.10 7.34
CA LEU A 560 5.66 1.05 6.74
C LEU A 560 5.36 0.65 5.29
N VAL A 561 4.10 0.79 4.86
CA VAL A 561 3.59 0.31 3.56
C VAL A 561 2.66 1.36 2.92
N GLY A 562 2.83 1.64 1.62
CA GLY A 562 2.00 2.60 0.88
C GLY A 562 2.05 4.02 1.44
N ASP A 563 0.91 4.71 1.54
CA ASP A 563 0.78 6.09 2.06
C ASP A 563 1.42 6.34 3.45
N ALA A 564 1.67 5.30 4.25
CA ALA A 564 2.42 5.41 5.50
C ALA A 564 3.93 5.63 5.27
N ALA A 565 4.47 5.12 4.15
CA ALA A 565 5.87 5.16 3.75
C ALA A 565 6.17 6.17 2.62
N HIS A 566 5.23 6.44 1.70
CA HIS A 566 5.42 7.37 0.58
C HIS A 566 4.10 7.97 0.09
N VAL A 567 4.11 9.24 -0.30
CA VAL A 567 2.98 9.94 -0.91
C VAL A 567 3.50 10.85 -2.03
N HIS A 568 2.79 10.90 -3.15
CA HIS A 568 3.19 11.65 -4.35
C HIS A 568 1.98 12.20 -5.13
N SER A 569 2.24 12.93 -6.22
CA SER A 569 1.21 13.46 -7.13
C SER A 569 0.20 12.40 -7.60
N PRO A 570 -1.11 12.70 -7.69
CA PRO A 570 -2.12 11.76 -8.20
C PRO A 570 -1.99 11.47 -9.71
N VAL A 571 -1.21 12.28 -10.44
CA VAL A 571 -0.94 12.12 -11.88
C VAL A 571 -0.40 10.71 -12.16
N GLY A 572 -1.09 9.97 -13.04
CA GLY A 572 -0.76 8.58 -13.39
C GLY A 572 -1.20 7.51 -12.37
N ALA A 573 -1.95 7.88 -11.32
CA ALA A 573 -2.58 6.96 -10.35
C ALA A 573 -1.64 5.93 -9.70
N GLN A 574 -0.36 6.28 -9.48
CA GLN A 574 0.70 5.33 -9.11
C GLN A 574 0.67 4.90 -7.62
N GLY A 575 0.02 5.64 -6.72
CA GLY A 575 0.21 5.52 -5.26
C GLY A 575 -0.29 4.20 -4.66
N MET A 576 -1.61 3.97 -4.72
CA MET A 576 -2.24 2.70 -4.29
C MET A 576 -1.57 1.49 -4.94
N ASN A 577 -1.20 1.60 -6.21
CA ASN A 577 -0.56 0.51 -6.95
C ASN A 577 0.85 0.19 -6.41
N THR A 578 1.66 1.20 -6.16
CA THR A 578 2.99 1.05 -5.54
C THR A 578 2.88 0.48 -4.13
N GLY A 579 1.91 0.98 -3.33
CA GLY A 579 1.65 0.50 -1.98
C GLY A 579 1.20 -0.97 -1.92
N ILE A 580 0.37 -1.42 -2.86
CA ILE A 580 0.02 -2.85 -2.95
C ILE A 580 1.25 -3.68 -3.38
N GLN A 581 2.14 -3.19 -4.23
CA GLN A 581 3.37 -3.92 -4.55
C GLN A 581 4.37 -3.99 -3.38
N ASP A 582 4.36 -3.00 -2.47
CA ASP A 582 5.12 -3.06 -1.22
C ASP A 582 4.63 -4.22 -0.32
N VAL A 583 3.30 -4.40 -0.22
CA VAL A 583 2.68 -5.54 0.49
C VAL A 583 3.25 -6.86 -0.01
N PHE A 584 3.21 -7.09 -1.33
CA PHE A 584 3.64 -8.37 -1.89
C PHE A 584 5.15 -8.60 -1.76
N ASN A 585 5.96 -7.55 -1.68
CA ASN A 585 7.37 -7.68 -1.36
C ASN A 585 7.64 -8.04 0.12
N LEU A 586 6.86 -7.48 1.05
CA LEU A 586 7.04 -7.67 2.49
C LEU A 586 6.43 -9.00 3.00
N ALA A 587 5.25 -9.38 2.49
CA ALA A 587 4.44 -10.44 3.06
C ALA A 587 5.16 -11.81 3.09
N TRP A 588 5.77 -12.22 1.98
CA TRP A 588 6.48 -13.50 1.91
C TRP A 588 7.78 -13.50 2.73
N LYS A 589 8.43 -12.33 2.89
CA LYS A 589 9.65 -12.18 3.70
C LYS A 589 9.35 -12.30 5.19
N LEU A 590 8.24 -11.69 5.64
CA LEU A 590 7.76 -11.86 7.01
C LEU A 590 7.32 -13.31 7.27
N ALA A 591 6.60 -13.95 6.34
CA ALA A 591 6.26 -15.37 6.47
C ALA A 591 7.51 -16.26 6.64
N ALA A 592 8.50 -16.12 5.75
CA ALA A 592 9.73 -16.92 5.76
C ALA A 592 10.61 -16.70 7.02
N VAL A 593 10.50 -15.54 7.68
CA VAL A 593 11.21 -15.26 8.96
C VAL A 593 10.37 -15.68 10.17
N LEU A 594 9.04 -15.72 10.06
CA LEU A 594 8.15 -16.24 11.10
C LEU A 594 8.16 -17.77 11.17
N ASP A 595 8.21 -18.45 10.02
CA ASP A 595 8.30 -19.92 9.91
C ASP A 595 9.73 -20.47 10.10
N GLY A 596 10.75 -19.62 9.98
CA GLY A 596 12.16 -19.96 10.19
C GLY A 596 12.89 -20.52 8.96
N THR A 597 12.30 -20.48 7.77
CA THR A 597 12.95 -20.87 6.50
C THR A 597 13.97 -19.83 6.01
N ALA A 598 13.88 -18.58 6.47
CA ALA A 598 14.82 -17.49 6.19
C ALA A 598 15.34 -16.82 7.47
N ALA A 599 16.52 -16.20 7.37
CA ALA A 599 17.12 -15.44 8.47
C ALA A 599 16.50 -14.03 8.57
N PRO A 600 16.42 -13.42 9.77
CA PRO A 600 15.82 -12.09 9.97
C PRO A 600 16.38 -10.98 9.08
N GLU A 601 17.64 -11.10 8.66
CA GLU A 601 18.34 -10.22 7.73
C GLU A 601 17.61 -10.04 6.39
N LEU A 602 16.78 -11.02 5.99
CA LEU A 602 15.93 -10.92 4.80
C LEU A 602 14.98 -9.71 4.87
N LEU A 603 14.53 -9.32 6.06
CA LEU A 603 13.63 -8.17 6.23
C LEU A 603 14.31 -6.83 5.91
N ASN A 604 15.64 -6.74 6.03
CA ASN A 604 16.39 -5.55 5.62
C ASN A 604 16.25 -5.26 4.12
N THR A 605 16.07 -6.30 3.30
CA THR A 605 15.87 -6.18 1.86
C THR A 605 14.56 -5.45 1.51
N TYR A 606 13.54 -5.44 2.38
CA TYR A 606 12.30 -4.70 2.11
C TYR A 606 12.55 -3.21 1.89
N ASN A 607 13.27 -2.56 2.81
CA ASN A 607 13.64 -1.15 2.66
C ASN A 607 14.57 -0.94 1.46
N ALA A 608 15.60 -1.80 1.30
CA ALA A 608 16.59 -1.66 0.24
C ALA A 608 16.03 -1.90 -1.18
N GLU A 609 14.94 -2.66 -1.32
CA GLU A 609 14.27 -2.90 -2.60
C GLU A 609 13.15 -1.89 -2.87
N ARG A 610 12.29 -1.61 -1.88
CA ARG A 610 11.05 -0.85 -2.10
C ARG A 610 11.21 0.66 -1.99
N ARG A 611 12.11 1.16 -1.14
CA ARG A 611 12.35 2.61 -1.03
C ARG A 611 12.95 3.21 -2.31
N PRO A 612 13.91 2.58 -3.01
CA PRO A 612 14.36 3.05 -4.32
C PRO A 612 13.29 2.98 -5.41
N VAL A 613 12.42 1.96 -5.38
CA VAL A 613 11.27 1.88 -6.31
C VAL A 613 10.29 3.03 -6.07
N ALA A 614 9.93 3.32 -4.81
CA ALA A 614 9.10 4.47 -4.47
C ALA A 614 9.75 5.80 -4.89
N GLN A 615 11.06 5.99 -4.66
CA GLN A 615 11.81 7.15 -5.16
C GLN A 615 11.74 7.29 -6.69
N GLY A 616 11.88 6.18 -7.43
CA GLY A 616 11.75 6.15 -8.88
C GLY A 616 10.34 6.48 -9.39
N VAL A 617 9.30 6.11 -8.63
CA VAL A 617 7.90 6.50 -8.92
C VAL A 617 7.69 7.99 -8.61
N LEU A 618 8.16 8.48 -7.46
CA LEU A 618 8.12 9.91 -7.11
C LEU A 618 8.81 10.77 -8.19
N ALA A 619 10.00 10.39 -8.65
CA ALA A 619 10.72 11.10 -9.70
C ALA A 619 9.95 11.10 -11.04
N PHE A 620 9.41 9.95 -11.45
CA PHE A 620 8.63 9.82 -12.70
C PHE A 620 7.32 10.62 -12.65
N THR A 621 6.55 10.52 -11.56
CA THR A 621 5.31 11.30 -11.38
C THR A 621 5.57 12.81 -11.27
N SER A 622 6.73 13.21 -10.75
CA SER A 622 7.16 14.62 -10.74
C SER A 622 7.39 15.11 -12.17
N GLN A 623 8.20 14.40 -12.95
CA GLN A 623 8.46 14.74 -14.37
C GLN A 623 7.17 14.75 -15.20
N LEU A 624 6.30 13.75 -15.03
CA LEU A 624 5.03 13.66 -15.76
C LEU A 624 4.08 14.81 -15.36
N HIS A 625 4.03 15.18 -14.07
CA HIS A 625 3.32 16.37 -13.61
C HIS A 625 3.89 17.63 -14.29
N ASP A 626 5.19 17.87 -14.18
CA ASP A 626 5.88 19.09 -14.69
C ASP A 626 5.70 19.26 -16.21
N ILE A 627 5.68 18.15 -16.96
CA ILE A 627 5.34 18.13 -18.40
C ILE A 627 3.86 18.49 -18.63
N SER A 628 2.95 17.92 -17.83
CA SER A 628 1.50 18.07 -18.01
C SER A 628 0.93 19.41 -17.56
N THR A 629 1.57 20.10 -16.61
CA THR A 629 1.10 21.39 -16.04
C THR A 629 1.75 22.62 -16.67
N ALA A 630 2.71 22.44 -17.59
CA ALA A 630 3.26 23.53 -18.39
C ALA A 630 2.15 24.26 -19.17
N SER A 631 2.05 25.58 -18.96
CA SER A 631 0.94 26.43 -19.40
C SER A 631 1.34 27.60 -20.31
N ASP A 632 2.62 27.94 -20.43
CA ASP A 632 3.04 28.98 -21.38
C ASP A 632 2.93 28.45 -22.84
N PRO A 633 2.35 29.22 -23.79
CA PRO A 633 2.06 28.71 -25.13
C PRO A 633 3.27 28.16 -25.90
N ASN A 634 4.46 28.72 -25.66
CA ASN A 634 5.68 28.32 -26.37
C ASN A 634 6.21 26.95 -25.88
N SER A 635 6.24 26.73 -24.56
CA SER A 635 6.63 25.43 -24.00
C SER A 635 5.54 24.39 -24.21
N VAL A 636 4.26 24.77 -24.20
CA VAL A 636 3.14 23.91 -24.63
C VAL A 636 3.34 23.43 -26.06
N PHE A 637 3.61 24.33 -27.01
CA PHE A 637 3.87 23.96 -28.41
C PHE A 637 5.10 23.06 -28.55
N LEU A 638 6.23 23.46 -27.96
CA LEU A 638 7.48 22.69 -28.03
C LEU A 638 7.34 21.29 -27.41
N ARG A 639 6.69 21.18 -26.24
CA ARG A 639 6.34 19.91 -25.59
C ARG A 639 5.48 19.07 -26.52
N ASN A 640 4.43 19.64 -27.11
CA ASN A 640 3.49 18.91 -27.95
C ASN A 640 4.21 18.38 -29.21
N GLU A 641 5.10 19.14 -29.84
CA GLU A 641 5.90 18.63 -30.97
C GLU A 641 6.96 17.59 -30.57
N VAL A 642 7.68 17.78 -29.47
CA VAL A 642 8.67 16.81 -28.98
C VAL A 642 8.01 15.49 -28.62
N LEU A 643 6.85 15.52 -27.94
CA LEU A 643 6.07 14.31 -27.63
C LEU A 643 5.45 13.67 -28.89
N SER A 644 5.00 14.47 -29.86
CA SER A 644 4.49 14.04 -31.19
C SER A 644 5.57 13.41 -32.08
N ALA A 645 6.84 13.76 -31.88
CA ALA A 645 7.99 13.12 -32.52
C ALA A 645 8.40 11.84 -31.76
N ALA A 646 8.55 11.91 -30.43
CA ALA A 646 8.93 10.77 -29.59
C ALA A 646 7.89 9.64 -29.64
N SER A 647 6.60 9.95 -29.74
CA SER A 647 5.53 8.95 -29.86
C SER A 647 5.57 8.14 -31.16
N ARG A 648 6.47 8.43 -32.09
CA ARG A 648 6.71 7.63 -33.31
C ARG A 648 7.82 6.59 -33.14
N ILE A 649 8.52 6.59 -32.01
CA ILE A 649 9.63 5.69 -31.68
C ILE A 649 9.06 4.50 -30.87
N PRO A 650 9.05 3.26 -31.40
CA PRO A 650 8.48 2.11 -30.69
C PRO A 650 9.10 1.87 -29.32
N GLU A 651 10.40 2.08 -29.18
CA GLU A 651 11.15 1.95 -27.93
C GLU A 651 10.67 2.95 -26.87
N PHE A 652 10.29 4.16 -27.27
CA PHE A 652 9.71 5.17 -26.37
C PHE A 652 8.27 4.82 -25.98
N GLN A 653 7.44 4.35 -26.92
CA GLN A 653 6.10 3.86 -26.61
C GLN A 653 6.16 2.70 -25.61
N SER A 654 7.00 1.69 -25.88
CA SER A 654 7.17 0.52 -25.02
C SER A 654 7.71 0.88 -23.64
N TRP A 655 8.73 1.76 -23.58
CA TRP A 655 9.24 2.30 -22.31
C TRP A 655 8.13 2.99 -21.50
N LEU A 656 7.34 3.87 -22.13
CA LEU A 656 6.27 4.62 -21.47
C LEU A 656 5.15 3.68 -21.01
N ALA A 657 4.75 2.71 -21.83
CA ALA A 657 3.76 1.69 -21.50
C ALA A 657 4.17 0.86 -20.28
N ASN A 658 5.39 0.31 -20.30
CA ASN A 658 5.98 -0.46 -19.19
C ASN A 658 6.09 0.36 -17.91
N ARG A 659 6.37 1.67 -18.02
CA ARG A 659 6.52 2.59 -16.89
C ARG A 659 5.17 2.94 -16.26
N LEU A 660 4.17 3.28 -17.07
CA LEU A 660 2.80 3.58 -16.60
C LEU A 660 2.16 2.37 -15.92
N ALA A 661 2.27 1.19 -16.53
CA ALA A 661 1.73 -0.07 -16.01
C ALA A 661 2.52 -0.69 -14.84
N GLN A 662 3.59 0.00 -14.38
CA GLN A 662 4.49 -0.37 -13.29
C GLN A 662 5.23 -1.72 -13.43
N ILE A 663 5.19 -2.37 -14.60
CA ILE A 663 5.94 -3.61 -14.84
C ILE A 663 7.44 -3.38 -15.09
N SER A 664 7.88 -2.12 -15.26
CA SER A 664 9.30 -1.75 -15.41
C SER A 664 10.13 -1.79 -14.10
N ALA A 665 9.57 -2.22 -12.98
CA ALA A 665 10.25 -2.24 -11.69
C ALA A 665 11.41 -3.25 -11.68
N ARG A 666 12.53 -2.87 -11.04
CA ARG A 666 13.74 -3.69 -10.90
C ARG A 666 14.31 -3.48 -9.50
N TYR A 667 14.68 -4.55 -8.83
CA TYR A 667 15.40 -4.52 -7.56
C TYR A 667 16.93 -4.55 -7.79
N PRO A 668 17.74 -4.08 -6.84
CA PRO A 668 19.20 -4.21 -6.91
C PRO A 668 19.62 -5.69 -6.98
N GLY A 669 20.61 -6.01 -7.82
CA GLY A 669 21.15 -7.37 -7.95
C GLY A 669 21.55 -7.79 -9.37
N ALA A 670 21.12 -7.08 -10.41
CA ALA A 670 21.61 -7.28 -11.78
C ALA A 670 22.97 -6.60 -12.00
N GLU A 671 23.96 -7.37 -12.48
CA GLU A 671 25.21 -6.81 -13.01
C GLU A 671 24.95 -6.03 -14.33
N PRO A 672 25.67 -4.91 -14.58
CA PRO A 672 25.55 -4.18 -15.83
C PRO A 672 25.87 -5.06 -17.06
N GLY A 673 24.88 -5.22 -17.95
CA GLY A 673 25.02 -6.06 -19.15
C GLY A 673 24.71 -7.55 -18.94
N ALA A 674 24.17 -7.94 -17.78
CA ALA A 674 23.62 -9.29 -17.59
C ALA A 674 22.49 -9.59 -18.60
N GLN A 675 22.36 -10.86 -18.99
CA GLN A 675 21.29 -11.32 -19.89
C GLN A 675 19.94 -11.32 -19.15
N SER A 676 18.90 -10.71 -19.73
CA SER A 676 17.54 -10.82 -19.21
C SER A 676 16.96 -12.23 -19.49
N PRO A 677 16.16 -12.81 -18.58
CA PRO A 677 15.75 -12.27 -17.28
C PRO A 677 16.89 -12.29 -16.25
N ALA A 678 17.25 -11.12 -15.72
CA ALA A 678 18.36 -10.91 -14.78
C ALA A 678 17.86 -10.79 -13.33
N VAL A 679 18.76 -10.99 -12.36
CA VAL A 679 18.44 -10.90 -10.92
C VAL A 679 17.84 -9.53 -10.58
N GLY A 680 16.73 -9.53 -9.85
CA GLY A 680 15.97 -8.32 -9.49
C GLY A 680 15.01 -7.81 -10.58
N GLU A 681 15.03 -8.32 -11.81
CA GLU A 681 13.99 -8.03 -12.79
C GLU A 681 12.66 -8.73 -12.42
N ARG A 682 11.52 -8.14 -12.81
CA ARG A 682 10.23 -8.83 -12.82
C ARG A 682 10.26 -9.97 -13.84
N MET A 683 9.84 -11.17 -13.43
CA MET A 683 9.42 -12.21 -14.36
C MET A 683 7.95 -12.01 -14.74
N PRO A 684 7.59 -11.91 -16.03
CA PRO A 684 6.19 -11.96 -16.46
C PRO A 684 5.50 -13.26 -16.02
N PRO A 685 4.20 -13.25 -15.67
CA PRO A 685 3.47 -14.49 -15.39
C PRO A 685 3.54 -15.48 -16.56
N ARG A 686 3.96 -16.72 -16.28
CA ARG A 686 4.07 -17.82 -17.25
C ARG A 686 3.33 -19.07 -16.73
N PRO A 687 2.74 -19.91 -17.61
CA PRO A 687 2.11 -21.16 -17.21
C PRO A 687 3.07 -22.07 -16.43
N GLY A 688 2.59 -22.66 -15.33
CA GLY A 688 3.39 -23.54 -14.46
C GLY A 688 4.19 -22.81 -13.37
N MET A 689 4.20 -21.48 -13.33
CA MET A 689 4.57 -20.75 -12.12
C MET A 689 3.66 -21.15 -10.94
N ALA A 690 4.16 -20.96 -9.72
CA ALA A 690 3.44 -21.28 -8.49
C ALA A 690 2.06 -20.62 -8.44
N THR A 691 1.04 -21.41 -8.09
CA THR A 691 -0.29 -20.89 -7.79
C THR A 691 -0.29 -20.21 -6.43
N GLY A 692 -0.62 -18.93 -6.39
CA GLY A 692 -0.63 -18.14 -5.16
C GLY A 692 0.69 -17.40 -4.94
N ILE A 693 1.05 -17.16 -3.67
CA ILE A 693 2.31 -16.51 -3.28
C ILE A 693 3.36 -17.61 -3.04
N GLY A 694 4.14 -17.98 -4.06
CA GLY A 694 5.10 -19.08 -3.97
C GLY A 694 6.30 -19.00 -4.93
N TRP A 695 7.35 -19.77 -4.64
CA TRP A 695 8.57 -19.81 -5.46
C TRP A 695 8.39 -20.59 -6.74
N SER A 696 8.98 -20.12 -7.84
CA SER A 696 8.93 -20.80 -9.15
C SER A 696 10.32 -20.97 -9.73
N LEU A 697 10.65 -22.15 -10.24
CA LEU A 697 11.86 -22.44 -11.02
C LEU A 697 11.46 -22.66 -12.48
N LEU A 698 11.84 -21.72 -13.34
CA LEU A 698 11.54 -21.73 -14.76
C LEU A 698 12.76 -22.21 -15.55
N LEU A 699 12.56 -23.25 -16.35
CA LEU A 699 13.63 -24.00 -17.03
C LEU A 699 13.51 -23.89 -18.55
N PRO A 700 14.58 -23.53 -19.29
CA PRO A 700 14.61 -23.78 -20.72
C PRO A 700 14.57 -25.30 -21.00
N PRO A 701 14.15 -25.76 -22.18
CA PRO A 701 14.02 -27.19 -22.48
C PRO A 701 15.31 -28.01 -22.28
N GLY A 702 16.49 -27.39 -22.40
CA GLY A 702 17.78 -28.04 -22.13
C GLY A 702 18.16 -28.17 -20.65
N ALA A 703 17.36 -27.62 -19.72
CA ALA A 703 17.55 -27.72 -18.27
C ALA A 703 16.50 -28.63 -17.60
N ASP A 704 15.45 -29.03 -18.31
CA ASP A 704 14.40 -29.91 -17.77
C ASP A 704 14.93 -31.35 -17.62
N SER A 705 15.32 -31.70 -16.39
CA SER A 705 15.90 -33.01 -16.05
C SER A 705 15.41 -33.53 -14.69
N PRO A 706 15.48 -34.85 -14.43
CA PRO A 706 15.12 -35.43 -13.14
C PRO A 706 15.90 -34.81 -11.96
N ALA A 707 17.22 -34.64 -12.11
CA ALA A 707 18.08 -34.09 -11.07
C ALA A 707 17.68 -32.66 -10.63
N VAL A 708 17.22 -31.81 -11.56
CA VAL A 708 16.72 -30.46 -11.24
C VAL A 708 15.40 -30.53 -10.47
N LYS A 709 14.52 -31.47 -10.83
CA LYS A 709 13.24 -31.69 -10.14
C LYS A 709 13.44 -32.29 -8.74
N GLU A 710 14.38 -33.21 -8.58
CA GLU A 710 14.79 -33.78 -7.31
C GLU A 710 15.44 -32.73 -6.40
N ALA A 711 16.34 -31.90 -6.92
CA ALA A 711 16.95 -30.79 -6.17
C ALA A 711 15.91 -29.74 -5.74
N ALA A 712 14.91 -29.44 -6.58
CA ALA A 712 13.82 -28.53 -6.23
C ALA A 712 12.87 -29.14 -5.18
N ALA A 713 12.59 -30.45 -5.24
CA ALA A 713 11.80 -31.16 -4.25
C ALA A 713 12.52 -31.33 -2.89
N ALA A 714 13.86 -31.36 -2.89
CA ALA A 714 14.69 -31.40 -1.70
C ALA A 714 14.87 -30.02 -1.00
N SER A 715 14.31 -28.95 -1.58
CA SER A 715 14.30 -27.61 -0.99
C SER A 715 13.42 -27.55 0.26
N ALA A 716 13.93 -26.97 1.35
CA ALA A 716 13.13 -26.67 2.55
C ALA A 716 11.99 -25.67 2.27
N THR A 717 12.10 -24.88 1.21
CA THR A 717 11.05 -23.97 0.72
C THR A 717 10.41 -24.57 -0.53
N PRO A 718 9.08 -24.78 -0.61
CA PRO A 718 8.43 -25.36 -1.78
C PRO A 718 8.64 -24.52 -3.06
N ILE A 719 9.03 -25.18 -4.15
CA ILE A 719 9.30 -24.57 -5.47
C ILE A 719 8.43 -25.26 -6.53
N ALA A 720 7.62 -24.49 -7.27
CA ALA A 720 6.95 -24.97 -8.48
C ALA A 720 7.94 -25.00 -9.65
N VAL A 721 8.10 -26.14 -10.32
CA VAL A 721 9.04 -26.29 -11.45
C VAL A 721 8.27 -26.32 -12.78
N ALA A 722 8.65 -25.47 -13.72
CA ALA A 722 8.00 -25.41 -15.04
C ALA A 722 9.00 -25.19 -16.19
N THR A 723 8.72 -25.82 -17.32
CA THR A 723 9.56 -25.76 -18.53
C THR A 723 8.98 -24.74 -19.50
N VAL A 724 9.77 -23.72 -19.86
CA VAL A 724 9.34 -22.55 -20.63
C VAL A 724 10.28 -22.33 -21.81
N THR A 725 9.72 -22.20 -23.02
CA THR A 725 10.49 -22.28 -24.28
C THR A 725 11.11 -20.96 -24.74
N ASP A 726 10.74 -19.83 -24.15
CA ASP A 726 11.22 -18.47 -24.48
C ASP A 726 12.39 -17.98 -23.59
N LEU A 727 12.84 -18.79 -22.63
CA LEU A 727 13.94 -18.43 -21.72
C LEU A 727 15.32 -18.83 -22.27
N PRO A 728 16.34 -17.94 -22.20
CA PRO A 728 17.72 -18.28 -22.59
C PRO A 728 18.48 -19.10 -21.54
N HIS A 729 18.10 -18.99 -20.26
CA HIS A 729 18.75 -19.65 -19.13
C HIS A 729 17.72 -20.02 -18.04
N ALA A 730 18.12 -20.83 -17.04
CA ALA A 730 17.24 -21.20 -15.94
C ALA A 730 17.10 -20.04 -14.94
N VAL A 731 15.87 -19.80 -14.48
CA VAL A 731 15.51 -18.64 -13.66
C VAL A 731 14.71 -19.06 -12.44
N LEU A 732 15.19 -18.71 -11.25
CA LEU A 732 14.44 -18.86 -10.00
C LEU A 732 13.74 -17.54 -9.64
N VAL A 733 12.43 -17.62 -9.48
CA VAL A 733 11.51 -16.49 -9.27
C VAL A 733 10.92 -16.54 -7.86
N ARG A 734 10.94 -15.39 -7.21
CA ARG A 734 10.43 -15.12 -5.86
C ARG A 734 8.90 -15.14 -5.80
N PRO A 735 8.30 -15.28 -4.60
CA PRO A 735 6.86 -15.19 -4.42
C PRO A 735 6.26 -13.81 -4.79
N ASP A 736 7.09 -12.75 -4.86
CA ASP A 736 6.70 -11.42 -5.35
C ASP A 736 6.96 -11.22 -6.86
N GLY A 737 7.20 -12.30 -7.62
CA GLY A 737 7.33 -12.30 -9.08
C GLY A 737 8.63 -11.72 -9.63
N HIS A 738 9.66 -11.53 -8.81
CA HIS A 738 10.97 -11.03 -9.24
C HIS A 738 12.02 -12.15 -9.25
N VAL A 739 13.02 -12.04 -10.11
CA VAL A 739 14.11 -13.04 -10.20
C VAL A 739 15.01 -12.94 -8.96
N ALA A 740 15.20 -14.05 -8.24
CA ALA A 740 16.20 -14.16 -7.17
C ALA A 740 17.56 -14.62 -7.71
N LEU A 741 17.57 -15.64 -8.59
CA LEU A 741 18.78 -16.29 -9.07
C LEU A 741 18.63 -16.70 -10.53
N THR A 742 19.74 -16.64 -11.26
CA THR A 742 19.87 -17.12 -12.64
C THR A 742 21.01 -18.13 -12.74
N SER A 743 20.95 -19.00 -13.74
CA SER A 743 21.95 -20.04 -13.98
C SER A 743 21.87 -20.61 -15.41
N PRO A 744 22.99 -20.88 -16.09
CA PRO A 744 23.01 -21.67 -17.32
C PRO A 744 22.32 -23.03 -17.16
N ALA A 745 21.82 -23.61 -18.27
CA ALA A 745 21.05 -24.85 -18.23
C ALA A 745 21.77 -26.04 -17.54
N ALA A 746 23.10 -26.11 -17.63
CA ALA A 746 23.92 -27.16 -17.02
C ALA A 746 24.05 -27.05 -15.49
N GLU A 747 23.90 -25.84 -14.93
CA GLU A 747 24.04 -25.53 -13.51
C GLU A 747 22.67 -25.42 -12.79
N ALA A 748 21.56 -25.53 -13.53
CA ALA A 748 20.21 -25.28 -13.04
C ALA A 748 19.80 -26.11 -11.81
N ALA A 749 20.43 -27.28 -11.59
CA ALA A 749 20.20 -28.14 -10.44
C ALA A 749 20.71 -27.53 -9.12
N GLU A 750 21.63 -26.57 -9.17
CA GLU A 750 22.17 -25.89 -7.98
C GLU A 750 21.27 -24.76 -7.48
N LEU A 751 20.33 -24.27 -8.31
CA LEU A 751 19.48 -23.11 -7.97
C LEU A 751 18.70 -23.27 -6.64
N PRO A 752 18.13 -24.44 -6.28
CA PRO A 752 17.48 -24.64 -4.98
C PRO A 752 18.46 -24.61 -3.79
N GLY A 753 19.68 -25.14 -3.96
CA GLY A 753 20.74 -25.05 -2.94
C GLY A 753 21.24 -23.61 -2.74
N ARG A 754 21.41 -22.89 -3.85
CA ARG A 754 21.76 -21.45 -3.88
C ARG A 754 20.65 -20.59 -3.26
N LEU A 755 19.37 -20.94 -3.45
CA LEU A 755 18.25 -20.30 -2.75
C LEU A 755 18.38 -20.44 -1.23
N ALA A 756 18.58 -21.67 -0.74
CA ALA A 756 18.67 -21.92 0.69
C ALA A 756 19.86 -21.17 1.33
N ALA A 757 20.97 -20.97 0.59
CA ALA A 757 22.06 -20.10 1.01
C ALA A 757 21.64 -18.61 1.04
N TRP A 758 20.97 -18.12 0.00
CA TRP A 758 20.50 -16.73 -0.11
C TRP A 758 19.43 -16.37 0.93
N LEU A 759 18.55 -17.30 1.33
CA LEU A 759 17.57 -17.07 2.40
C LEU A 759 18.21 -16.98 3.79
N ARG A 760 19.37 -17.61 4.01
CA ARG A 760 20.14 -17.51 5.26
C ARG A 760 21.06 -16.30 5.29
N HIS A 761 21.67 -15.95 4.16
CA HIS A 761 22.59 -14.84 4.01
C HIS A 761 22.22 -14.00 2.78
N PRO A 762 21.10 -13.25 2.84
CA PRO A 762 20.68 -12.38 1.75
C PRO A 762 21.71 -11.27 1.57
N TRP A 763 22.07 -11.00 0.32
CA TRP A 763 23.12 -10.05 -0.01
C TRP A 763 22.78 -8.64 0.52
N PRO A 764 23.73 -7.93 1.17
CA PRO A 764 23.56 -6.52 1.43
C PRO A 764 23.53 -5.78 0.09
N VAL A 765 22.47 -5.01 -0.15
CA VAL A 765 22.48 -3.97 -1.18
C VAL A 765 23.57 -2.96 -0.79
N ALA A 766 24.36 -2.51 -1.78
CA ALA A 766 25.39 -1.50 -1.54
C ALA A 766 24.76 -0.22 -0.95
N GLY A 767 25.41 0.35 0.09
CA GLY A 767 24.90 1.48 0.87
C GLY A 767 25.10 2.84 0.24
#